data_AF-A0A7V3RQI9-F1
#
_entry.id   AF-A0A7V3RQI9-F1
#
_cell.length_a   1.000
_cell.length_b   1.000
_cell.length_c   1.000
_cell.angle_alpha   90.00
_cell.angle_beta   90.00
_cell.angle_gamma   90.00
#
_symmetry.space_group_name_H-M   'P 1'
#
loop_
_entity.id
_entity.type
_entity.pdbx_description
1 polymer ?
#
loop_
_entity_poly.entity_id
_entity_poly.type
_entity_poly.pdbx_seq_one_letter_code
_entity_poly.pdbx_strand_id
1 'polypeptide(L)'
;EPRDADVRSDISSLGCTFYHMLTGQPPVPEGTAANNLHHHQHVKPPDPRQLVPDLPDEVAIILDRMMAKDPKDRYQTPEHLVHHLYLAARKLGAAVEVPEGVLAVEAALPSPPAAQPLTLSAVAALAVVVLVLLAHLASTPITEPAANPPGDLSQTASSEPRPAGKGPTPPLANTRGADMPPEAPINEGAKRIPPTFELANPTAADVAEFLQRNKAAPEIILKLDDLTLSDPDDKTPDLVITNPTVTIQPLRPDRRPTIRDQYRALLSQKFQASLTIESKRCTIENIRFVLNQTGASVPMAMLWLRNPHEVTIRRCEFIQAQPCFDRDKDKDSRMASLLIETPEPARLTVTESAFLGFGSLAIKPGDAPKELVFSGAASGGQDAITRRGPVHIEAANCLFGPHVATFRLENAAATERTNEAPVLPLLRLNHCSVLTVAPSAVFEVADGADAHIVATYSLFSNWGDSTMMGMSEGQGAVLLRRASRQGEVRYQGRENRYHQLDHFLAVADGPEETVQDLLDDMNIKNSEKLETYPWNNPQPLDSLTQLAYQAAFEVNPHLPELRVPKEEKAKGHGRLIGAEHALAFSYLDNLPPLKEAPATSSRSDLVVQSLKPADETKRLYTRLEHALLDAQPGDTIRLQLDGEIKLDPRLLSGEKWADLTIRADPGFHPILTMSSEEAGNAPALFSVCNGKLQLEGLDIRLRPRSDEAWCAVLSFFGDGECFLKSCLITLERSAGQPFPSDRPAGNPGPPPNRKAFLAVLPHERMKKAASAMKTPRLVVQNCFIRGQGDFLWMQDGHTAEVSVENSLIALSGSLLHIESGNPPETPATTAPLTLRLHRVTTYLGENLIRLHAAKDIKGLPKVRCEPTDCLFLPARTDCSLVRLDGPEAEEKGLRDKLSWESSGRNAYGNFTALLEQQAVDSLMNWPTMSNQEKWQREVSGETNSKYNVKL
;
A
#
# COMPACT_ATOMS: atom_id res chain seq x y z
N GLU A 1 21.14 26.46 12.45
CA GLU A 1 20.79 25.30 13.29
C GLU A 1 19.27 25.18 13.41
N PRO A 2 18.70 24.09 13.97
CA PRO A 2 17.27 24.01 14.29
C PRO A 2 16.79 25.10 15.28
N ARG A 3 17.72 25.72 16.02
CA ARG A 3 17.47 26.86 16.91
C ARG A 3 17.30 28.20 16.19
N ASP A 4 17.70 28.29 14.92
CA ASP A 4 17.59 29.49 14.08
C ASP A 4 16.45 29.36 13.06
N ALA A 5 15.55 28.39 13.25
CA ALA A 5 14.41 28.17 12.39
C ALA A 5 13.34 29.26 12.63
N ASP A 6 13.01 29.99 11.57
CA ASP A 6 11.92 30.97 11.52
C ASP A 6 10.98 30.68 10.33
N VAL A 7 10.02 31.58 10.08
CA VAL A 7 9.00 31.51 9.01
C VAL A 7 9.57 31.25 7.60
N ARG A 8 10.85 31.55 7.36
CA ARG A 8 11.54 31.28 6.09
C ARG A 8 11.84 29.78 5.90
N SER A 9 11.70 28.99 6.96
CA SER A 9 11.67 27.51 6.93
C SER A 9 10.35 27.02 6.35
N ASP A 10 9.23 27.57 6.81
CA ASP A 10 7.88 27.18 6.36
C ASP A 10 7.62 27.59 4.91
N ILE A 11 8.16 28.73 4.49
CA ILE A 11 8.19 29.16 3.08
C ILE A 11 8.98 28.15 2.21
N SER A 12 10.02 27.51 2.76
CA SER A 12 10.83 26.52 2.05
C SER A 12 10.17 25.14 2.01
N SER A 13 9.51 24.70 3.08
CA SER A 13 8.77 23.43 3.08
C SER A 13 7.53 23.51 2.19
N LEU A 14 6.80 24.63 2.22
CA LEU A 14 5.74 24.96 1.26
C LEU A 14 6.27 24.98 -0.18
N GLY A 15 7.51 25.43 -0.40
CA GLY A 15 8.19 25.39 -1.70
C GLY A 15 8.37 23.96 -2.20
N CYS A 16 8.86 23.06 -1.35
CA CYS A 16 8.99 21.64 -1.68
C CYS A 16 7.63 20.99 -1.98
N THR A 17 6.60 21.29 -1.19
CA THR A 17 5.23 20.81 -1.41
C THR A 17 4.65 21.33 -2.73
N PHE A 18 4.86 22.61 -3.06
CA PHE A 18 4.36 23.21 -4.30
C PHE A 18 5.09 22.66 -5.54
N TYR A 19 6.40 22.41 -5.44
CA TYR A 19 7.17 21.69 -6.47
C TYR A 19 6.59 20.29 -6.72
N HIS A 20 6.29 19.54 -5.65
CA HIS A 20 5.70 18.20 -5.76
C HIS A 20 4.30 18.25 -6.38
N MET A 21 3.42 19.15 -5.93
CA MET A 21 2.08 19.33 -6.51
C MET A 21 2.08 19.69 -8.00
N LEU A 22 3.16 20.29 -8.51
CA LEU A 22 3.30 20.62 -9.93
C LEU A 22 3.94 19.50 -10.75
N THR A 23 4.99 18.86 -10.23
CA THR A 23 5.86 17.94 -11.00
C THR A 23 5.60 16.45 -10.76
N GLY A 24 4.73 16.11 -9.80
CA GLY A 24 4.41 14.71 -9.45
C GLY A 24 5.47 13.99 -8.61
N GLN A 25 6.58 14.65 -8.27
CA GLN A 25 7.65 14.10 -7.42
C GLN A 25 8.31 15.19 -6.55
N PRO A 26 8.89 14.86 -5.38
CA PRO A 26 9.58 15.84 -4.56
C PRO A 26 10.86 16.38 -5.22
N PRO A 27 11.35 17.59 -4.86
CA PRO A 27 12.56 18.18 -5.46
C PRO A 27 13.87 17.47 -5.10
N VAL A 28 13.81 16.45 -4.26
CA VAL A 28 14.86 15.46 -3.99
C VAL A 28 14.14 14.10 -3.98
N PRO A 29 14.20 13.29 -5.05
CA PRO A 29 13.40 12.08 -5.17
C PRO A 29 13.72 11.02 -4.10
N GLU A 30 15.00 10.76 -3.85
CA GLU A 30 15.48 9.58 -3.12
C GLU A 30 16.69 9.91 -2.23
N GLY A 31 16.83 9.17 -1.13
CA GLY A 31 18.04 9.18 -0.32
C GLY A 31 17.82 8.87 1.16
N THR A 32 18.90 8.50 1.85
CA THR A 32 18.91 8.39 3.32
C THR A 32 18.57 9.73 3.97
N ALA A 33 18.13 9.74 5.24
CA ALA A 33 17.90 10.99 5.98
C ALA A 33 19.13 11.93 6.00
N ALA A 34 20.34 11.38 5.98
CA ALA A 34 21.58 12.15 5.84
C ALA A 34 21.76 12.73 4.43
N ASN A 35 21.47 11.96 3.37
CA ASN A 35 21.47 12.47 2.00
C ASN A 35 20.40 13.55 1.81
N ASN A 36 19.20 13.38 2.36
CA ASN A 36 18.11 14.34 2.22
C ASN A 36 18.41 15.62 3.00
N LEU A 37 19.03 15.52 4.19
CA LEU A 37 19.56 16.69 4.90
C LEU A 37 20.69 17.39 4.10
N HIS A 38 21.61 16.62 3.50
CA HIS A 38 22.68 17.15 2.65
C HIS A 38 22.13 17.85 1.40
N HIS A 39 21.13 17.28 0.72
CA HIS A 39 20.47 17.90 -0.44
C HIS A 39 19.70 19.15 -0.03
N HIS A 40 18.93 19.11 1.07
CA HIS A 40 18.25 20.29 1.59
C HIS A 40 19.23 21.43 1.91
N GLN A 41 20.42 21.14 2.42
CA GLN A 41 21.46 22.14 2.71
C GLN A 41 22.23 22.63 1.47
N HIS A 42 22.69 21.74 0.59
CA HIS A 42 23.74 22.04 -0.40
C HIS A 42 23.33 21.91 -1.87
N VAL A 43 22.35 21.06 -2.20
CA VAL A 43 22.04 20.73 -3.60
C VAL A 43 20.81 21.51 -4.07
N LYS A 44 20.99 22.35 -5.10
CA LYS A 44 19.88 23.11 -5.69
C LYS A 44 18.85 22.15 -6.30
N PRO A 45 17.53 22.33 -6.08
CA PRO A 45 16.50 21.56 -6.76
C PRO A 45 16.65 21.57 -8.29
N PRO A 46 16.24 20.51 -9.00
CA PRO A 46 16.07 20.56 -10.45
C PRO A 46 15.08 21.68 -10.84
N ASP A 47 15.20 22.19 -12.07
CA ASP A 47 14.24 23.17 -12.58
C ASP A 47 12.92 22.44 -12.90
N PRO A 48 11.76 22.83 -12.32
CA PRO A 48 10.51 22.11 -12.51
C PRO A 48 10.06 22.06 -13.97
N ARG A 49 10.55 22.98 -14.84
CA ARG A 49 10.30 22.98 -16.28
C ARG A 49 10.97 21.82 -17.03
N GLN A 50 11.89 21.08 -16.39
CA GLN A 50 12.44 19.83 -16.93
C GLN A 50 11.43 18.67 -16.86
N LEU A 51 10.44 18.77 -15.95
CA LEU A 51 9.41 17.77 -15.72
C LEU A 51 8.05 18.22 -16.27
N VAL A 52 7.78 19.52 -16.23
CA VAL A 52 6.57 20.14 -16.78
C VAL A 52 6.98 21.28 -17.73
N PRO A 53 7.27 20.99 -19.01
CA PRO A 53 7.78 21.98 -19.97
C PRO A 53 6.87 23.20 -20.18
N ASP A 54 5.55 23.02 -20.02
CA ASP A 54 4.55 24.10 -20.13
C ASP A 54 4.40 24.96 -18.86
N LEU A 55 5.19 24.70 -17.80
CA LEU A 55 5.13 25.46 -16.55
C LEU A 55 5.70 26.89 -16.75
N PRO A 56 4.92 27.96 -16.48
CA PRO A 56 5.38 29.31 -16.75
C PRO A 56 6.58 29.76 -15.91
N ASP A 57 7.48 30.53 -16.54
CA ASP A 57 8.71 31.07 -15.96
C ASP A 57 8.49 31.80 -14.63
N GLU A 58 7.43 32.59 -14.49
CA GLU A 58 7.09 33.26 -13.23
C GLU A 58 6.90 32.27 -12.07
N VAL A 59 6.32 31.09 -12.31
CA VAL A 59 6.08 30.08 -11.27
C VAL A 59 7.40 29.39 -10.90
N ALA A 60 8.22 29.04 -11.89
CA ALA A 60 9.55 28.47 -11.66
C ALA A 60 10.47 29.42 -10.87
N ILE A 61 10.45 30.72 -11.18
CA ILE A 61 11.21 31.76 -10.46
C ILE A 61 10.73 31.91 -9.01
N ILE A 62 9.41 31.80 -8.76
CA ILE A 62 8.87 31.85 -7.39
C ILE A 62 9.30 30.63 -6.59
N LEU A 63 9.22 29.42 -7.17
CA LEU A 63 9.65 28.16 -6.54
C LEU A 63 11.14 28.16 -6.20
N ASP A 64 11.99 28.58 -7.13
CA ASP A 64 13.44 28.68 -6.91
C ASP A 64 13.77 29.61 -5.73
N ARG A 65 13.02 30.72 -5.62
CA ARG A 65 13.17 31.64 -4.48
C ARG A 65 12.59 31.09 -3.18
N MET A 66 11.50 30.32 -3.20
CA MET A 66 10.97 29.67 -2.00
C MET A 66 11.97 28.65 -1.43
N MET A 67 12.61 27.86 -2.29
CA MET A 67 13.53 26.77 -1.93
C MET A 67 15.01 27.18 -1.88
N ALA A 68 15.32 28.48 -1.94
CA ALA A 68 16.69 28.99 -1.93
C ALA A 68 17.47 28.55 -0.67
N LYS A 69 18.79 28.32 -0.80
CA LYS A 69 19.59 27.69 0.26
C LYS A 69 19.92 28.60 1.42
N ASP A 70 20.42 29.82 1.18
CA ASP A 70 20.52 30.83 2.24
C ASP A 70 19.10 31.38 2.54
N PRO A 71 18.62 31.34 3.80
CA PRO A 71 17.35 31.94 4.18
C PRO A 71 17.22 33.44 3.82
N LYS A 72 18.31 34.17 3.57
CA LYS A 72 18.30 35.57 3.11
C LYS A 72 17.81 35.74 1.67
N ASP A 73 18.02 34.75 0.80
CA ASP A 73 17.62 34.83 -0.60
C ASP A 73 16.11 34.55 -0.78
N ARG A 74 15.53 33.81 0.17
CA ARG A 74 14.09 33.50 0.25
C ARG A 74 13.22 34.75 0.37
N TYR A 75 11.91 34.56 0.22
CA TYR A 75 10.95 35.53 0.73
C TYR A 75 11.11 35.64 2.26
N GLN A 76 11.37 36.84 2.76
CA GLN A 76 11.63 37.05 4.19
C GLN A 76 10.35 36.99 5.05
N THR A 77 9.19 37.15 4.41
CA THR A 77 7.87 37.04 5.04
C THR A 77 6.86 36.43 4.04
N PRO A 78 5.75 35.81 4.50
CA PRO A 78 4.75 35.21 3.61
C PRO A 78 4.05 36.22 2.68
N GLU A 79 3.89 37.48 3.09
CA GLU A 79 3.18 38.51 2.32
C GLU A 79 3.92 38.84 1.02
N HIS A 80 5.26 38.83 1.04
CA HIS A 80 6.08 39.00 -0.16
C HIS A 80 5.90 37.85 -1.15
N LEU A 81 5.76 36.61 -0.66
CA LEU A 81 5.46 35.44 -1.49
C LEU A 81 4.05 35.55 -2.11
N VAL A 82 3.04 35.87 -1.30
CA VAL A 82 1.65 36.06 -1.75
C VAL A 82 1.56 37.17 -2.80
N HIS A 83 2.26 38.29 -2.61
CA HIS A 83 2.32 39.37 -3.60
C HIS A 83 2.94 38.92 -4.93
N HIS A 84 4.03 38.15 -4.90
CA HIS A 84 4.66 37.61 -6.11
C HIS A 84 3.77 36.58 -6.83
N LEU A 85 3.13 35.67 -6.09
CA LEU A 85 2.15 34.71 -6.64
C LEU A 85 0.97 35.43 -7.30
N TYR A 86 0.49 36.52 -6.68
CA TYR A 86 -0.59 37.33 -7.24
C TYR A 86 -0.19 38.04 -8.54
N LEU A 87 1.02 38.60 -8.62
CA LEU A 87 1.56 39.17 -9.86
C LEU A 87 1.74 38.13 -10.97
N ALA A 88 2.20 36.93 -10.63
CA ALA A 88 2.30 35.81 -11.57
C ALA A 88 0.90 35.40 -12.09
N ALA A 89 -0.06 35.17 -11.20
CA ALA A 89 -1.43 34.79 -11.57
C ALA A 89 -2.07 35.83 -12.51
N ARG A 90 -1.93 37.14 -12.22
CA ARG A 90 -2.43 38.21 -13.09
C ARG A 90 -1.77 38.23 -14.48
N LYS A 91 -0.46 37.99 -14.57
CA LYS A 91 0.25 37.87 -15.87
C LYS A 91 -0.28 36.70 -16.69
N LEU A 92 -0.57 35.59 -16.05
CA LEU A 92 -1.05 34.35 -16.66
C LEU A 92 -2.56 34.36 -16.98
N GLY A 93 -3.23 35.52 -16.83
CA GLY A 93 -4.67 35.66 -17.11
C GLY A 93 -5.59 34.98 -16.08
N ALA A 94 -5.04 34.44 -14.98
CA ALA A 94 -5.86 33.89 -13.91
C ALA A 94 -6.58 35.02 -13.17
N ALA A 95 -7.91 34.98 -13.18
CA ALA A 95 -8.78 35.97 -12.55
C ALA A 95 -8.80 35.81 -11.02
N VAL A 96 -7.69 36.22 -10.38
CA VAL A 96 -7.58 36.30 -8.91
C VAL A 96 -8.06 37.67 -8.47
N GLU A 97 -9.10 37.70 -7.62
CA GLU A 97 -9.48 38.89 -6.85
C GLU A 97 -8.68 38.91 -5.54
N VAL A 98 -8.33 40.11 -5.07
CA VAL A 98 -7.59 40.27 -3.80
C VAL A 98 -8.57 40.29 -2.63
N PRO A 99 -8.37 39.48 -1.57
CA PRO A 99 -9.04 39.70 -0.30
C PRO A 99 -8.59 41.05 0.29
N GLU A 100 -9.53 41.97 0.48
CA GLU A 100 -9.21 43.33 0.95
C GLU A 100 -8.77 43.29 2.42
N GLY A 101 -7.45 43.38 2.63
CA GLY A 101 -6.83 43.15 3.94
C GLY A 101 -5.30 43.02 3.91
N VAL A 102 -4.70 42.71 2.75
CA VAL A 102 -3.24 42.83 2.56
C VAL A 102 -2.88 44.31 2.53
N LEU A 103 -2.40 44.84 3.67
CA LEU A 103 -1.85 46.18 3.76
C LEU A 103 -0.72 46.36 2.73
N ALA A 104 -0.85 47.38 1.88
CA ALA A 104 0.15 47.71 0.87
C ALA A 104 1.42 48.27 1.54
N VAL A 105 2.34 47.37 1.91
CA VAL A 105 3.70 47.75 2.28
C VAL A 105 4.39 48.26 1.02
N GLU A 106 4.62 49.57 0.94
CA GLU A 106 5.52 50.17 -0.05
C GLU A 106 6.99 49.79 0.26
N ALA A 107 7.30 48.51 0.06
CA ALA A 107 8.66 48.02 -0.02
C ALA A 107 9.28 48.60 -1.30
N ALA A 108 9.89 49.78 -1.18
CA ALA A 108 10.56 50.46 -2.27
C ALA A 108 11.54 49.49 -2.93
N LEU A 109 11.30 49.18 -4.21
CA LEU A 109 12.14 48.28 -4.99
C LEU A 109 13.59 48.77 -4.91
N PRO A 110 14.56 47.93 -4.48
CA PRO A 110 15.96 48.24 -4.72
C PRO A 110 16.13 48.27 -6.25
N SER A 111 16.32 49.46 -6.82
CA SER A 111 16.57 49.62 -8.24
C SER A 111 17.67 48.64 -8.67
N PRO A 112 17.49 47.88 -9.76
CA PRO A 112 18.52 46.97 -10.22
C PRO A 112 19.82 47.77 -10.42
N PRO A 113 20.98 47.26 -9.98
CA PRO A 113 22.23 47.98 -10.11
C PRO A 113 22.46 48.28 -11.59
N ALA A 114 22.61 49.55 -11.93
CA ALA A 114 22.84 50.02 -13.29
C ALA A 114 24.26 49.62 -13.75
N ALA A 115 24.42 48.33 -14.05
CA ALA A 115 25.66 47.71 -14.47
C ALA A 115 26.12 48.33 -15.80
N GLN A 116 27.12 49.20 -15.71
CA GLN A 116 27.67 49.92 -16.84
C GLN A 116 28.20 48.92 -17.89
N PRO A 117 27.95 49.12 -19.20
CA PRO A 117 28.26 48.14 -20.25
C PRO A 117 29.77 47.93 -20.53
N LEU A 118 30.64 48.43 -19.67
CA LEU A 118 32.10 48.43 -19.83
C LEU A 118 32.76 47.10 -19.47
N THR A 119 32.18 46.30 -18.57
CA THR A 119 32.78 45.03 -18.11
C THR A 119 32.72 43.94 -19.19
N LEU A 120 31.58 43.78 -19.87
CA LEU A 120 31.44 42.89 -21.03
C LEU A 120 32.37 43.29 -22.17
N SER A 121 32.53 44.60 -22.43
CA SER A 121 33.51 45.09 -23.42
C SER A 121 34.96 44.76 -23.03
N ALA A 122 35.32 44.84 -21.74
CA ALA A 122 36.64 44.48 -21.25
C ALA A 122 36.92 42.97 -21.37
N VAL A 123 35.95 42.11 -21.05
CA VAL A 123 36.09 40.64 -21.21
C VAL A 123 36.20 40.25 -22.69
N ALA A 124 35.40 40.85 -23.58
CA ALA A 124 35.50 40.63 -25.02
C ALA A 124 36.85 41.10 -25.58
N ALA A 125 37.34 42.28 -25.17
CA ALA A 125 38.66 42.76 -25.55
C ALA A 125 39.79 41.84 -25.06
N LEU A 126 39.71 41.34 -23.82
CA LEU A 126 40.69 40.42 -23.27
C LEU A 126 40.70 39.08 -24.03
N ALA A 127 39.53 38.55 -24.39
CA ALA A 127 39.43 37.33 -25.21
C ALA A 127 40.08 37.52 -26.59
N VAL A 128 39.86 38.66 -27.25
CA VAL A 128 40.50 38.99 -28.54
C VAL A 128 42.02 39.12 -28.38
N VAL A 129 42.51 39.77 -27.31
CA VAL A 129 43.95 39.89 -27.03
C VAL A 129 44.60 38.53 -26.80
N VAL A 130 43.94 37.61 -26.08
CA VAL A 130 44.42 36.22 -25.90
C VAL A 130 44.45 35.46 -27.22
N LEU A 131 43.43 35.62 -28.08
CA LEU A 131 43.39 35.00 -29.41
C LEU A 131 44.52 35.50 -30.33
N VAL A 132 44.81 36.80 -30.32
CA VAL A 132 45.93 37.40 -31.06
C VAL A 132 47.29 36.95 -30.51
N LEU A 133 47.43 36.82 -29.19
CA LEU A 133 48.64 36.25 -28.55
C LEU A 133 48.88 34.79 -28.97
N LEU A 134 47.83 33.96 -28.96
CA LEU A 134 47.92 32.56 -29.42
C LEU A 134 48.28 32.47 -30.91
N ALA A 135 47.71 33.34 -31.76
CA ALA A 135 48.06 33.41 -33.18
C ALA A 135 49.52 33.83 -33.42
N HIS A 136 50.05 34.77 -32.62
CA HIS A 136 51.46 35.16 -32.69
C HIS A 136 52.42 34.08 -32.16
N LEU A 137 52.05 33.36 -31.09
CA LEU A 137 52.86 32.27 -30.54
C LEU A 137 52.96 31.04 -31.47
N ALA A 138 52.01 30.86 -32.38
CA ALA A 138 52.04 29.81 -33.41
C ALA A 138 53.03 30.08 -34.57
N SER A 139 53.75 31.21 -34.57
CA SER A 139 54.58 31.66 -35.70
C SER A 139 56.07 31.30 -35.56
N THR A 140 56.41 30.01 -35.44
CA THR A 140 57.80 29.52 -35.62
C THR A 140 57.83 28.28 -36.53
N PRO A 141 58.70 28.24 -37.56
CA PRO A 141 58.75 27.11 -38.49
C PRO A 141 59.63 25.98 -37.95
N ILE A 142 59.14 24.74 -38.01
CA ILE A 142 59.92 23.51 -37.75
C ILE A 142 59.74 22.57 -38.96
N THR A 143 60.84 21.92 -39.35
CA THR A 143 61.07 21.33 -40.68
C THR A 143 60.51 19.90 -40.83
N GLU A 144 59.94 19.57 -41.99
CA GLU A 144 59.67 18.18 -42.41
C GLU A 144 60.99 17.42 -42.72
N PRO A 145 60.96 16.06 -42.74
CA PRO A 145 60.71 15.38 -44.03
C PRO A 145 59.89 14.06 -43.96
N ALA A 146 59.08 13.82 -45.01
CA ALA A 146 58.83 12.58 -45.80
C ALA A 146 59.07 11.15 -45.21
N ALA A 147 58.36 10.07 -45.61
CA ALA A 147 57.14 9.86 -46.41
C ALA A 147 56.67 8.36 -46.34
N ASN A 148 55.54 8.03 -46.99
CA ASN A 148 54.94 6.68 -47.21
C ASN A 148 55.86 5.70 -48.01
N PRO A 149 55.58 4.36 -48.19
CA PRO A 149 54.29 3.62 -48.03
C PRO A 149 54.39 2.20 -47.36
N PRO A 150 53.28 1.41 -47.28
CA PRO A 150 53.27 0.02 -46.79
C PRO A 150 53.32 -1.08 -47.88
N GLY A 151 53.86 -2.26 -47.52
CA GLY A 151 53.94 -3.52 -48.30
C GLY A 151 55.14 -4.37 -47.84
N ASP A 152 55.25 -5.70 -48.06
CA ASP A 152 54.34 -6.71 -48.63
C ASP A 152 54.83 -8.15 -48.26
N LEU A 153 54.01 -9.21 -48.51
CA LEU A 153 54.29 -10.67 -48.58
C LEU A 153 55.29 -11.34 -47.58
N SER A 154 54.92 -12.41 -46.87
CA SER A 154 54.82 -13.80 -47.39
C SER A 154 54.33 -14.75 -46.26
N GLN A 155 53.31 -15.60 -46.42
CA GLN A 155 53.16 -16.86 -47.20
C GLN A 155 53.88 -18.12 -46.64
N THR A 156 53.09 -19.10 -46.15
CA THR A 156 53.06 -20.56 -46.49
C THR A 156 52.34 -21.37 -45.38
N ALA A 157 51.60 -22.48 -45.61
CA ALA A 157 50.92 -22.99 -46.81
C ALA A 157 49.90 -24.11 -46.44
N SER A 158 48.80 -24.22 -47.22
CA SER A 158 47.97 -25.45 -47.46
C SER A 158 47.26 -26.17 -46.29
N SER A 159 46.09 -26.83 -46.44
CA SER A 159 45.07 -26.87 -47.52
C SER A 159 43.78 -27.58 -47.07
N GLU A 160 42.61 -27.14 -47.55
CA GLU A 160 41.30 -27.85 -47.49
C GLU A 160 41.20 -28.95 -48.60
N PRO A 161 40.16 -29.85 -48.71
CA PRO A 161 38.72 -29.57 -48.58
C PRO A 161 37.73 -30.66 -48.05
N ARG A 162 36.46 -30.25 -48.00
CA ARG A 162 35.13 -30.92 -47.79
C ARG A 162 34.69 -31.91 -48.92
N PRO A 163 33.48 -32.57 -48.91
CA PRO A 163 32.56 -33.00 -47.81
C PRO A 163 31.78 -34.37 -48.01
N ALA A 164 30.91 -34.71 -47.02
CA ALA A 164 29.54 -35.29 -47.13
C ALA A 164 29.23 -36.81 -47.38
N GLY A 165 28.29 -37.36 -46.57
CA GLY A 165 27.09 -38.05 -47.12
C GLY A 165 26.56 -39.40 -46.55
N LYS A 166 25.54 -39.35 -45.67
CA LYS A 166 24.47 -40.39 -45.40
C LYS A 166 24.84 -41.73 -44.69
N GLY A 167 23.84 -42.30 -43.97
CA GLY A 167 23.83 -43.64 -43.33
C GLY A 167 22.92 -44.66 -44.09
N PRO A 168 22.41 -45.78 -43.50
CA PRO A 168 22.08 -46.01 -42.07
C PRO A 168 22.58 -47.36 -41.44
N THR A 169 21.93 -47.83 -40.37
CA THR A 169 22.21 -48.98 -39.44
C THR A 169 21.66 -50.34 -39.93
N PRO A 170 21.77 -51.51 -39.21
CA PRO A 170 22.56 -51.94 -38.00
C PRO A 170 23.50 -53.15 -38.39
N PRO A 171 23.62 -54.37 -37.78
CA PRO A 171 23.41 -54.92 -36.40
C PRO A 171 24.47 -55.95 -35.84
N LEU A 172 24.32 -56.29 -34.54
CA LEU A 172 24.57 -57.60 -33.84
C LEU A 172 25.95 -58.33 -33.72
N ALA A 173 26.24 -58.71 -32.45
CA ALA A 173 26.81 -59.99 -31.94
C ALA A 173 28.35 -60.25 -31.77
N ASN A 174 28.75 -60.34 -30.48
CA ASN A 174 29.67 -61.30 -29.80
C ASN A 174 31.07 -61.65 -30.35
N THR A 175 32.11 -61.51 -29.51
CA THR A 175 32.65 -62.63 -28.66
C THR A 175 33.87 -62.25 -27.78
N ARG A 176 33.89 -62.75 -26.52
CA ARG A 176 35.05 -63.12 -25.65
C ARG A 176 36.17 -62.08 -25.36
N GLY A 177 36.82 -62.05 -24.18
CA GLY A 177 36.69 -62.84 -22.93
C GLY A 177 37.99 -62.76 -22.09
N ALA A 178 37.93 -63.19 -20.82
CA ALA A 178 38.96 -63.08 -19.75
C ALA A 178 39.11 -61.67 -19.10
N ASP A 179 39.34 -61.52 -17.80
CA ASP A 179 39.31 -62.50 -16.70
C ASP A 179 38.91 -61.86 -15.35
N MET A 180 38.48 -62.68 -14.38
CA MET A 180 37.96 -62.24 -13.06
C MET A 180 39.02 -62.25 -11.95
N PRO A 181 38.81 -61.48 -10.88
CA PRO A 181 38.57 -62.12 -9.58
C PRO A 181 37.14 -61.88 -9.05
N PRO A 182 36.56 -62.81 -8.26
CA PRO A 182 35.18 -62.71 -7.80
C PRO A 182 35.02 -61.78 -6.60
N GLU A 183 33.98 -60.95 -6.62
CA GLU A 183 33.44 -60.34 -5.39
C GLU A 183 32.80 -61.41 -4.49
N ALA A 184 32.80 -61.16 -3.17
CA ALA A 184 32.23 -62.08 -2.19
C ALA A 184 30.70 -62.22 -2.36
N PRO A 185 30.11 -63.38 -2.04
CA PRO A 185 28.68 -63.59 -2.23
C PRO A 185 27.85 -62.56 -1.45
N ILE A 186 26.92 -61.91 -2.15
CA ILE A 186 25.91 -61.03 -1.55
C ILE A 186 25.02 -61.91 -0.67
N ASN A 187 25.32 -61.94 0.61
CA ASN A 187 24.55 -62.66 1.61
C ASN A 187 23.23 -61.91 1.81
N GLU A 188 22.08 -62.53 1.50
CA GLU A 188 20.75 -61.94 1.70
C GLU A 188 20.47 -61.75 3.20
N GLY A 189 20.99 -60.64 3.73
CA GLY A 189 20.82 -60.26 5.13
C GLY A 189 19.36 -60.07 5.46
N ALA A 190 18.80 -61.02 6.21
CA ALA A 190 17.43 -60.96 6.73
C ALA A 190 17.11 -59.56 7.29
N LYS A 191 15.93 -59.03 6.94
CA LYS A 191 15.47 -57.66 7.26
C LYS A 191 15.90 -57.23 8.67
N ARG A 192 17.02 -56.50 8.76
CA ARG A 192 17.47 -55.90 10.00
C ARG A 192 16.54 -54.75 10.31
N ILE A 193 15.72 -54.92 11.35
CA ILE A 193 14.91 -53.83 11.89
C ILE A 193 15.89 -52.70 12.25
N PRO A 194 15.75 -51.48 11.70
CA PRO A 194 16.68 -50.40 11.99
C PRO A 194 16.63 -50.08 13.49
N PRO A 195 17.78 -49.83 14.15
CA PRO A 195 17.80 -49.40 15.53
C PRO A 195 16.85 -48.23 15.74
N THR A 196 15.91 -48.43 16.66
CA THR A 196 14.83 -47.48 16.93
C THR A 196 14.94 -47.01 18.37
N PHE A 197 15.02 -45.69 18.56
CA PHE A 197 14.93 -45.06 19.88
C PHE A 197 13.47 -44.81 20.23
N GLU A 198 13.03 -45.35 21.36
CA GLU A 198 11.67 -45.18 21.91
C GLU A 198 11.78 -44.95 23.42
N LEU A 199 11.64 -43.69 23.85
CA LEU A 199 11.65 -43.29 25.27
C LEU A 199 10.69 -42.10 25.46
N ALA A 200 9.86 -42.15 26.49
CA ALA A 200 8.97 -41.05 26.86
C ALA A 200 9.72 -40.01 27.72
N ASN A 201 9.55 -38.72 27.42
CA ASN A 201 10.29 -37.59 28.00
C ASN A 201 11.83 -37.80 28.02
N PRO A 202 12.48 -38.05 26.86
CA PRO A 202 13.91 -38.32 26.80
C PRO A 202 14.75 -37.07 27.14
N THR A 203 15.94 -37.31 27.71
CA THR A 203 16.98 -36.28 27.85
C THR A 203 17.90 -36.25 26.61
N ALA A 204 18.63 -35.16 26.43
CA ALA A 204 19.68 -35.08 25.39
C ALA A 204 20.75 -36.18 25.54
N ALA A 205 21.04 -36.60 26.78
CA ALA A 205 22.01 -37.66 27.07
C ALA A 205 21.52 -39.05 26.61
N ASP A 206 20.23 -39.37 26.78
CA ASP A 206 19.66 -40.65 26.33
C ASP A 206 19.76 -40.81 24.80
N VAL A 207 19.48 -39.73 24.07
CA VAL A 207 19.58 -39.70 22.61
C VAL A 207 21.05 -39.77 22.17
N ALA A 208 21.95 -39.07 22.87
CA ALA A 208 23.39 -39.12 22.60
C ALA A 208 23.99 -40.52 22.83
N GLU A 209 23.63 -41.21 23.92
CA GLU A 209 24.07 -42.61 24.16
C GLU A 209 23.55 -43.53 23.05
N PHE A 210 22.27 -43.40 22.67
CA PHE A 210 21.70 -44.18 21.58
C PHE A 210 22.43 -43.95 20.25
N LEU A 211 22.73 -42.70 19.89
CA LEU A 211 23.49 -42.37 18.67
C LEU A 211 24.91 -42.92 18.73
N GLN A 212 25.61 -42.79 19.87
CA GLN A 212 26.96 -43.33 20.05
C GLN A 212 26.97 -44.86 19.92
N ARG A 213 26.01 -45.54 20.54
CA ARG A 213 25.84 -47.00 20.50
C ARG A 213 25.48 -47.54 19.11
N ASN A 214 24.77 -46.74 18.31
CA ASN A 214 24.31 -47.12 16.96
C ASN A 214 25.04 -46.41 15.82
N LYS A 215 26.19 -45.76 16.07
CA LYS A 215 26.93 -44.95 15.09
C LYS A 215 27.30 -45.70 13.79
N ALA A 216 27.44 -47.02 13.85
CA ALA A 216 27.75 -47.87 12.69
C ALA A 216 26.49 -48.40 11.95
N ALA A 217 25.27 -48.04 12.36
CA ALA A 217 24.04 -48.45 11.69
C ALA A 217 23.80 -47.65 10.39
N PRO A 218 23.42 -48.30 9.27
CA PRO A 218 23.17 -47.61 8.00
C PRO A 218 21.89 -46.76 8.02
N GLU A 219 20.95 -47.12 8.89
CA GLU A 219 19.65 -46.48 9.09
C GLU A 219 19.31 -46.50 10.59
N ILE A 220 18.74 -45.41 11.10
CA ILE A 220 18.18 -45.33 12.46
C ILE A 220 16.82 -44.62 12.45
N ILE A 221 16.00 -44.93 13.45
CA ILE A 221 14.70 -44.27 13.69
C ILE A 221 14.72 -43.65 15.09
N LEU A 222 14.34 -42.37 15.19
CA LEU A 222 14.15 -41.67 16.46
C LEU A 222 12.65 -41.39 16.65
N LYS A 223 12.00 -42.07 17.61
CA LYS A 223 10.63 -41.78 18.03
C LYS A 223 10.66 -40.96 19.31
N LEU A 224 10.36 -39.67 19.19
CA LEU A 224 10.60 -38.69 20.25
C LEU A 224 9.30 -38.24 20.93
N ASP A 225 9.35 -38.07 22.25
CA ASP A 225 8.41 -37.23 23.02
C ASP A 225 9.03 -35.82 23.17
N ASP A 226 8.50 -34.96 24.05
CA ASP A 226 9.15 -33.66 24.34
C ASP A 226 10.61 -33.84 24.81
N LEU A 227 11.52 -33.09 24.22
CA LEU A 227 12.97 -33.16 24.42
C LEU A 227 13.54 -31.76 24.65
N THR A 228 14.27 -31.56 25.74
CA THR A 228 15.07 -30.33 25.93
C THR A 228 16.54 -30.64 25.70
N LEU A 229 17.17 -29.88 24.80
CA LEU A 229 18.54 -30.09 24.34
C LEU A 229 19.59 -29.45 25.26
N SER A 230 19.24 -28.33 25.89
CA SER A 230 20.12 -27.51 26.75
C SER A 230 19.76 -27.64 28.24
N ASP A 231 20.71 -28.06 29.08
CA ASP A 231 20.54 -28.13 30.53
C ASP A 231 21.13 -26.87 31.22
N PRO A 232 20.45 -26.26 32.23
CA PRO A 232 21.00 -25.12 32.98
C PRO A 232 22.37 -25.37 33.64
N ASP A 233 22.80 -26.63 33.85
CA ASP A 233 24.10 -27.03 34.44
C ASP A 233 25.24 -27.22 33.41
N ASP A 234 25.07 -26.76 32.16
CA ASP A 234 26.16 -26.51 31.19
C ASP A 234 26.98 -27.75 30.75
N LYS A 235 26.31 -28.90 30.63
CA LYS A 235 26.95 -30.22 30.33
C LYS A 235 26.34 -30.98 29.15
N THR A 236 25.39 -30.40 28.44
CA THR A 236 24.70 -31.07 27.32
C THR A 236 25.59 -31.14 26.07
N PRO A 237 25.81 -32.34 25.49
CA PRO A 237 26.65 -32.50 24.30
C PRO A 237 25.92 -32.05 23.03
N ASP A 238 26.67 -31.48 22.07
CA ASP A 238 26.16 -31.16 20.73
C ASP A 238 25.59 -32.42 20.06
N LEU A 239 24.30 -32.41 19.72
CA LEU A 239 23.61 -33.60 19.22
C LEU A 239 23.84 -33.74 17.71
N VAL A 240 24.85 -34.51 17.33
CA VAL A 240 25.26 -34.75 15.93
C VAL A 240 24.88 -36.15 15.45
N ILE A 241 23.93 -36.22 14.51
CA ILE A 241 23.53 -37.47 13.84
C ILE A 241 24.45 -37.71 12.64
N THR A 242 25.18 -38.83 12.63
CA THR A 242 26.17 -39.18 11.59
C THR A 242 25.83 -40.46 10.82
N ASN A 243 24.66 -41.06 11.08
CA ASN A 243 24.18 -42.25 10.37
C ASN A 243 23.77 -41.91 8.92
N PRO A 244 24.00 -42.79 7.92
CA PRO A 244 23.69 -42.48 6.52
C PRO A 244 22.21 -42.15 6.24
N THR A 245 21.29 -42.84 6.92
CA THR A 245 19.85 -42.58 6.87
C THR A 245 19.29 -42.35 8.28
N VAL A 246 18.47 -41.31 8.47
CA VAL A 246 17.73 -41.06 9.71
C VAL A 246 16.25 -40.76 9.43
N THR A 247 15.37 -41.33 10.25
CA THR A 247 13.95 -40.93 10.33
C THR A 247 13.63 -40.44 11.73
N ILE A 248 13.10 -39.21 11.86
CA ILE A 248 12.65 -38.60 13.11
C ILE A 248 11.12 -38.44 13.05
N GLN A 249 10.42 -38.96 14.04
CA GLN A 249 8.95 -38.98 14.10
C GLN A 249 8.45 -38.92 15.56
N PRO A 250 7.18 -38.55 15.83
CA PRO A 250 6.63 -38.59 17.18
C PRO A 250 6.56 -40.01 17.75
N LEU A 251 6.72 -40.12 19.07
CA LEU A 251 6.46 -41.35 19.83
C LEU A 251 4.97 -41.71 19.88
N ARG A 252 4.09 -40.71 19.83
CA ARG A 252 2.62 -40.86 19.79
C ARG A 252 2.07 -40.09 18.58
N PRO A 253 1.51 -40.74 17.54
CA PRO A 253 1.11 -40.07 16.29
C PRO A 253 0.10 -38.93 16.46
N ASP A 254 -0.72 -38.99 17.52
CA ASP A 254 -1.70 -37.99 17.95
C ASP A 254 -1.10 -36.74 18.59
N ARG A 255 0.19 -36.78 19.00
CA ARG A 255 0.88 -35.69 19.71
C ARG A 255 2.09 -35.20 18.90
N ARG A 256 2.17 -33.88 18.67
CA ARG A 256 3.37 -33.20 18.14
C ARG A 256 4.34 -32.92 19.30
N PRO A 257 5.47 -33.64 19.44
CA PRO A 257 6.46 -33.38 20.48
C PRO A 257 7.21 -32.07 20.22
N THR A 258 7.69 -31.45 21.29
CA THR A 258 8.51 -30.23 21.24
C THR A 258 9.97 -30.55 21.53
N ILE A 259 10.83 -30.39 20.54
CA ILE A 259 12.28 -30.31 20.71
C ILE A 259 12.63 -28.84 21.00
N ARG A 260 13.24 -28.57 22.15
CA ARG A 260 13.54 -27.20 22.61
C ARG A 260 15.01 -27.00 22.92
N ASP A 261 15.52 -25.85 22.49
CA ASP A 261 16.82 -25.31 22.89
C ASP A 261 16.67 -23.91 23.52
N GLN A 262 17.55 -23.59 24.46
CA GLN A 262 17.62 -22.30 25.16
C GLN A 262 19.09 -21.88 25.29
N TYR A 263 19.53 -21.05 24.34
CA TYR A 263 20.89 -20.56 24.35
C TYR A 263 21.18 -19.70 25.59
N ARG A 264 22.38 -19.87 26.15
CA ARG A 264 23.05 -18.94 27.08
C ARG A 264 24.49 -18.74 26.60
N ALA A 265 25.04 -17.54 26.81
CA ALA A 265 26.28 -17.11 26.20
C ALA A 265 27.53 -17.89 26.67
N LEU A 266 27.88 -18.95 25.92
CA LEU A 266 29.16 -19.63 25.99
C LEU A 266 30.22 -18.89 25.14
N LEU A 267 31.41 -18.72 25.71
CA LEU A 267 32.40 -17.71 25.28
C LEU A 267 33.35 -18.15 24.14
N SER A 268 33.05 -19.18 23.33
CA SER A 268 34.10 -19.83 22.52
C SER A 268 33.77 -20.40 21.12
N GLN A 269 32.52 -20.48 20.67
CA GLN A 269 32.18 -21.08 19.36
C GLN A 269 31.89 -20.05 18.26
N LYS A 270 32.15 -20.40 16.99
CA LYS A 270 31.96 -19.51 15.81
C LYS A 270 30.59 -19.64 15.14
N PHE A 271 29.95 -20.79 15.28
CA PHE A 271 28.63 -21.13 14.74
C PHE A 271 28.09 -22.28 15.59
N GLN A 272 26.79 -22.32 15.87
CA GLN A 272 26.15 -23.42 16.62
C GLN A 272 24.90 -23.96 15.94
N ALA A 273 24.52 -25.20 16.23
CA ALA A 273 23.21 -25.71 15.85
C ALA A 273 22.64 -26.67 16.88
N SER A 274 21.36 -26.50 17.23
CA SER A 274 20.66 -27.29 18.25
C SER A 274 20.61 -28.78 17.89
N LEU A 275 20.42 -29.07 16.60
CA LEU A 275 20.49 -30.41 16.04
C LEU A 275 21.29 -30.36 14.73
N THR A 276 22.37 -31.14 14.66
CA THR A 276 23.17 -31.28 13.43
C THR A 276 22.95 -32.67 12.83
N ILE A 277 22.64 -32.74 11.55
CA ILE A 277 22.41 -33.99 10.81
C ILE A 277 23.36 -34.04 9.61
N GLU A 278 24.31 -34.97 9.67
CA GLU A 278 25.29 -35.28 8.61
C GLU A 278 24.88 -36.52 7.79
N SER A 279 23.57 -36.80 7.74
CA SER A 279 22.97 -37.94 7.04
C SER A 279 22.77 -37.65 5.56
N LYS A 280 23.10 -38.63 4.69
CA LYS A 280 22.81 -38.55 3.26
C LYS A 280 21.30 -38.60 2.96
N ARG A 281 20.52 -39.29 3.80
CA ARG A 281 19.05 -39.25 3.79
C ARG A 281 18.48 -38.85 5.16
N CYS A 282 17.53 -37.93 5.16
CA CYS A 282 16.86 -37.47 6.38
C CYS A 282 15.34 -37.32 6.15
N THR A 283 14.54 -37.94 7.00
CA THR A 283 13.08 -37.75 7.06
C THR A 283 12.69 -37.23 8.43
N ILE A 284 11.90 -36.16 8.49
CA ILE A 284 11.36 -35.60 9.73
C ILE A 284 9.85 -35.38 9.56
N GLU A 285 9.02 -36.05 10.35
CA GLU A 285 7.55 -35.88 10.31
C GLU A 285 6.98 -35.49 11.69
N ASN A 286 6.10 -34.47 11.69
CA ASN A 286 5.27 -34.05 12.81
C ASN A 286 6.02 -33.67 14.11
N ILE A 287 7.15 -32.98 14.01
CA ILE A 287 7.94 -32.46 15.15
C ILE A 287 7.78 -30.94 15.26
N ARG A 288 7.69 -30.39 16.47
CA ARG A 288 7.87 -28.96 16.75
C ARG A 288 9.30 -28.71 17.23
N PHE A 289 9.99 -27.74 16.65
CA PHE A 289 11.28 -27.24 17.08
C PHE A 289 11.12 -25.81 17.63
N VAL A 290 11.75 -25.51 18.77
CA VAL A 290 11.74 -24.17 19.40
C VAL A 290 13.15 -23.77 19.78
N LEU A 291 13.66 -22.67 19.22
CA LEU A 291 14.97 -22.09 19.53
C LEU A 291 14.80 -20.68 20.10
N ASN A 292 15.47 -20.40 21.21
CA ASN A 292 15.42 -19.12 21.91
C ASN A 292 16.83 -18.50 22.01
N GLN A 293 17.01 -17.30 21.44
CA GLN A 293 18.33 -16.67 21.23
C GLN A 293 18.84 -15.81 22.41
N THR A 294 18.27 -15.92 23.62
CA THR A 294 18.48 -14.97 24.73
C THR A 294 19.96 -14.65 25.02
N GLY A 295 20.45 -13.52 24.49
CA GLY A 295 21.82 -13.06 24.69
C GLY A 295 22.89 -13.73 23.81
N ALA A 296 22.54 -14.36 22.68
CA ALA A 296 23.55 -14.83 21.74
C ALA A 296 24.19 -13.69 20.93
N SER A 297 25.46 -13.91 20.57
CA SER A 297 26.27 -13.02 19.71
C SER A 297 26.99 -13.82 18.61
N VAL A 298 26.45 -14.99 18.26
CA VAL A 298 27.02 -15.95 17.30
C VAL A 298 25.91 -16.42 16.36
N PRO A 299 26.21 -16.68 15.07
CA PRO A 299 25.24 -17.29 14.17
C PRO A 299 24.86 -18.70 14.61
N MET A 300 23.62 -19.08 14.33
CA MET A 300 23.12 -20.40 14.71
C MET A 300 21.99 -20.93 13.83
N ALA A 301 21.80 -22.25 13.82
CA ALA A 301 20.65 -22.89 13.18
C ALA A 301 19.90 -23.83 14.14
N MET A 302 18.57 -23.76 14.13
CA MET A 302 17.72 -24.68 14.88
C MET A 302 17.84 -26.13 14.36
N LEU A 303 18.03 -26.29 13.05
CA LEU A 303 18.39 -27.55 12.40
C LEU A 303 19.44 -27.29 11.31
N TRP A 304 20.61 -27.95 11.41
CA TRP A 304 21.69 -27.86 10.42
C TRP A 304 21.86 -29.20 9.68
N LEU A 305 21.61 -29.17 8.37
CA LEU A 305 21.70 -30.31 7.45
C LEU A 305 23.00 -30.20 6.65
N ARG A 306 23.96 -31.10 6.89
CA ARG A 306 25.32 -31.03 6.33
C ARG A 306 25.58 -32.14 5.32
N ASN A 307 25.92 -31.76 4.10
CA ASN A 307 26.19 -32.63 2.95
C ASN A 307 25.10 -33.69 2.62
N PRO A 308 23.78 -33.46 2.83
CA PRO A 308 22.75 -34.43 2.49
C PRO A 308 22.62 -34.62 0.97
N HIS A 309 21.96 -35.71 0.54
CA HIS A 309 21.49 -35.86 -0.84
C HIS A 309 19.98 -35.63 -0.95
N GLU A 310 19.21 -36.12 0.03
CA GLU A 310 17.75 -36.17 -0.02
C GLU A 310 17.15 -35.98 1.38
N VAL A 311 16.38 -34.90 1.55
CA VAL A 311 15.74 -34.54 2.83
C VAL A 311 14.24 -34.32 2.63
N THR A 312 13.42 -34.89 3.51
CA THR A 312 11.97 -34.70 3.54
C THR A 312 11.52 -34.23 4.93
N ILE A 313 10.89 -33.06 4.98
CA ILE A 313 10.31 -32.47 6.19
C ILE A 313 8.79 -32.35 5.98
N ARG A 314 8.01 -32.86 6.93
CA ARG A 314 6.55 -32.91 6.83
C ARG A 314 5.85 -32.55 8.14
N ARG A 315 4.81 -31.71 8.07
CA ARG A 315 3.96 -31.33 9.24
C ARG A 315 4.76 -30.80 10.44
N CYS A 316 5.94 -30.25 10.20
CA CYS A 316 6.82 -29.76 11.25
C CYS A 316 6.56 -28.28 11.53
N GLU A 317 6.86 -27.86 12.75
CA GLU A 317 6.83 -26.46 13.16
C GLU A 317 8.23 -26.01 13.55
N PHE A 318 8.66 -24.85 13.09
CA PHE A 318 9.94 -24.24 13.46
C PHE A 318 9.69 -22.85 14.03
N ILE A 319 9.95 -22.66 15.32
CA ILE A 319 9.60 -21.43 16.05
C ILE A 319 10.87 -20.78 16.62
N GLN A 320 11.21 -19.60 16.09
CA GLN A 320 12.28 -18.74 16.62
C GLN A 320 11.73 -17.82 17.72
N ALA A 321 12.53 -17.57 18.76
CA ALA A 321 12.20 -16.66 19.85
C ALA A 321 13.39 -15.77 20.23
N GLN A 322 13.09 -14.50 20.53
CA GLN A 322 14.03 -13.45 20.94
C GLN A 322 15.23 -13.22 19.99
N PRO A 323 15.03 -13.11 18.65
CA PRO A 323 16.12 -12.86 17.71
C PRO A 323 16.87 -11.54 17.98
N CYS A 324 18.19 -11.55 17.76
CA CYS A 324 19.07 -10.41 18.05
C CYS A 324 19.32 -9.55 16.80
N PHE A 325 18.80 -8.31 16.79
CA PHE A 325 18.89 -7.36 15.66
C PHE A 325 19.90 -6.20 15.91
N ASP A 326 20.98 -6.46 16.65
CA ASP A 326 21.92 -5.44 17.12
C ASP A 326 22.95 -5.04 16.04
N ARG A 327 22.57 -4.07 15.20
CA ARG A 327 23.30 -3.64 13.98
C ARG A 327 24.82 -3.45 14.13
N ASP A 328 25.32 -3.02 15.29
CA ASP A 328 26.77 -2.79 15.50
C ASP A 328 27.59 -4.09 15.59
N LYS A 329 26.94 -5.26 15.62
CA LYS A 329 27.55 -6.61 15.55
C LYS A 329 27.21 -7.34 14.24
N ASP A 330 26.34 -6.77 13.42
CA ASP A 330 25.44 -7.55 12.55
C ASP A 330 25.88 -7.58 11.08
N LYS A 331 26.85 -8.47 10.80
CA LYS A 331 27.06 -9.01 9.44
C LYS A 331 26.99 -10.54 9.40
N ASP A 332 27.52 -11.19 10.43
CA ASP A 332 27.66 -12.66 10.47
C ASP A 332 26.81 -13.34 11.55
N SER A 333 26.01 -12.62 12.36
CA SER A 333 25.37 -13.13 13.60
C SER A 333 23.92 -13.65 13.47
N ARG A 334 23.47 -14.05 12.28
CA ARG A 334 22.07 -14.45 12.02
C ARG A 334 21.66 -15.84 12.52
N MET A 335 20.38 -15.98 12.85
CA MET A 335 19.67 -17.23 13.14
C MET A 335 18.96 -17.79 11.89
N ALA A 336 19.05 -19.10 11.68
CA ALA A 336 18.23 -19.86 10.73
C ALA A 336 17.31 -20.88 11.44
N SER A 337 16.05 -21.03 11.00
CA SER A 337 15.22 -22.18 11.43
C SER A 337 15.69 -23.48 10.76
N LEU A 338 16.12 -23.38 9.50
CA LEU A 338 16.69 -24.51 8.76
C LEU A 338 17.89 -24.03 7.94
N LEU A 339 19.09 -24.53 8.24
CA LEU A 339 20.28 -24.34 7.42
C LEU A 339 20.59 -25.64 6.68
N ILE A 340 20.62 -25.60 5.35
CA ILE A 340 21.10 -26.71 4.53
C ILE A 340 22.36 -26.30 3.75
N GLU A 341 23.41 -27.12 3.85
CA GLU A 341 24.74 -26.82 3.32
C GLU A 341 25.35 -28.06 2.67
N THR A 342 25.75 -27.94 1.41
CA THR A 342 26.38 -29.03 0.64
C THR A 342 27.18 -28.47 -0.55
N PRO A 343 28.31 -29.09 -0.95
CA PRO A 343 28.96 -28.83 -2.23
C PRO A 343 28.35 -29.67 -3.37
N GLU A 344 27.71 -30.80 -3.05
CA GLU A 344 27.08 -31.72 -4.00
C GLU A 344 25.60 -31.37 -4.24
N PRO A 345 25.03 -31.57 -5.45
CA PRO A 345 23.60 -31.36 -5.70
C PRO A 345 22.70 -32.20 -4.79
N ALA A 346 21.72 -31.56 -4.17
CA ALA A 346 20.81 -32.19 -3.20
C ALA A 346 19.36 -31.75 -3.37
N ARG A 347 18.42 -32.48 -2.75
CA ARG A 347 16.99 -32.11 -2.69
C ARG A 347 16.51 -31.98 -1.24
N LEU A 348 15.80 -30.89 -0.97
CA LEU A 348 15.04 -30.64 0.25
C LEU A 348 13.55 -30.49 -0.10
N THR A 349 12.72 -31.39 0.39
CA THR A 349 11.26 -31.36 0.23
C THR A 349 10.63 -30.95 1.56
N VAL A 350 9.83 -29.89 1.58
CA VAL A 350 9.13 -29.39 2.78
C VAL A 350 7.63 -29.35 2.51
N THR A 351 6.83 -30.00 3.35
CA THR A 351 5.38 -30.16 3.12
C THR A 351 4.55 -29.93 4.37
N GLU A 352 3.38 -29.31 4.24
CA GLU A 352 2.38 -29.16 5.33
C GLU A 352 2.95 -28.49 6.61
N SER A 353 4.06 -27.75 6.51
CA SER A 353 4.90 -27.30 7.64
C SER A 353 4.87 -25.79 7.85
N ALA A 354 5.19 -25.30 9.06
CA ALA A 354 5.18 -23.88 9.39
C ALA A 354 6.51 -23.36 9.98
N PHE A 355 6.85 -22.12 9.64
CA PHE A 355 8.05 -21.41 10.10
C PHE A 355 7.64 -20.05 10.67
N LEU A 356 7.99 -19.78 11.92
CA LEU A 356 7.53 -18.60 12.68
C LEU A 356 8.67 -17.98 13.48
N GLY A 357 8.53 -16.69 13.81
CA GLY A 357 9.43 -15.99 14.72
C GLY A 357 8.68 -15.00 15.62
N PHE A 358 9.19 -14.84 16.84
CA PHE A 358 8.57 -14.03 17.89
C PHE A 358 9.63 -13.24 18.67
N GLY A 359 9.36 -11.97 18.96
CA GLY A 359 10.22 -11.12 19.78
C GLY A 359 10.36 -11.57 21.24
N SER A 360 9.50 -12.47 21.73
CA SER A 360 9.48 -12.92 23.12
C SER A 360 8.94 -14.34 23.29
N LEU A 361 9.54 -15.09 24.22
CA LEU A 361 9.07 -16.38 24.74
C LEU A 361 9.10 -16.36 26.27
N ALA A 362 7.93 -16.50 26.89
CA ALA A 362 7.78 -16.72 28.31
C ALA A 362 7.37 -18.18 28.60
N ILE A 363 7.68 -18.66 29.81
CA ILE A 363 7.25 -19.96 30.32
C ILE A 363 6.31 -19.68 31.49
N LYS A 364 5.06 -20.16 31.48
CA LYS A 364 4.20 -20.03 32.66
C LYS A 364 4.75 -20.91 33.80
N PRO A 365 4.90 -20.39 35.03
CA PRO A 365 5.16 -21.22 36.20
C PRO A 365 3.89 -21.97 36.61
N GLY A 366 3.94 -23.30 36.57
CA GLY A 366 2.86 -24.19 36.94
C GLY A 366 3.28 -25.66 36.84
N ASP A 367 2.47 -26.56 37.38
CA ASP A 367 2.66 -28.00 37.23
C ASP A 367 2.52 -28.43 35.75
N ALA A 368 3.20 -29.51 35.38
CA ALA A 368 3.49 -29.84 33.98
C ALA A 368 2.24 -30.16 33.13
N PRO A 369 2.26 -29.86 31.81
CA PRO A 369 3.38 -29.34 31.02
C PRO A 369 3.55 -27.81 31.13
N LYS A 370 4.82 -27.36 31.08
CA LYS A 370 5.18 -25.93 31.11
C LYS A 370 4.70 -25.21 29.84
N GLU A 371 3.58 -24.52 29.94
CA GLU A 371 2.98 -23.79 28.81
C GLU A 371 3.92 -22.69 28.29
N LEU A 372 4.23 -22.75 26.99
CA LEU A 372 5.03 -21.75 26.29
C LEU A 372 4.12 -20.62 25.80
N VAL A 373 4.44 -19.39 26.16
CA VAL A 373 3.70 -18.19 25.75
C VAL A 373 4.58 -17.35 24.85
N PHE A 374 4.18 -17.22 23.59
CA PHE A 374 4.89 -16.44 22.58
C PHE A 374 4.29 -15.04 22.49
N SER A 375 5.11 -14.01 22.29
CA SER A 375 4.62 -12.65 22.09
C SER A 375 5.55 -11.82 21.22
N GLY A 376 5.05 -10.69 20.69
CA GLY A 376 5.81 -9.87 19.74
C GLY A 376 5.99 -10.56 18.37
N ALA A 377 4.93 -11.17 17.82
CA ALA A 377 4.96 -11.73 16.47
C ALA A 377 5.34 -10.67 15.39
N ALA A 378 5.01 -9.39 15.65
CA ALA A 378 5.43 -8.26 14.82
C ALA A 378 6.96 -8.04 14.75
N SER A 379 7.74 -8.56 15.71
CA SER A 379 9.21 -8.52 15.65
C SER A 379 9.80 -9.60 14.73
N GLY A 380 9.00 -10.62 14.39
CA GLY A 380 9.39 -11.73 13.52
C GLY A 380 10.59 -12.57 13.96
N GLY A 381 11.08 -13.38 13.03
CA GLY A 381 12.34 -14.12 13.07
C GLY A 381 13.35 -13.57 12.06
N GLN A 382 14.47 -14.27 11.88
CA GLN A 382 15.55 -13.88 10.96
C GLN A 382 15.47 -14.63 9.64
N ASP A 383 16.22 -15.72 9.48
CA ASP A 383 16.17 -16.55 8.27
C ASP A 383 15.26 -17.78 8.54
N ALA A 384 14.20 -18.02 7.76
CA ALA A 384 13.41 -19.24 7.93
C ALA A 384 14.09 -20.47 7.29
N ILE A 385 14.51 -20.36 6.02
CA ILE A 385 15.29 -21.42 5.35
C ILE A 385 16.52 -20.80 4.65
N THR A 386 17.72 -21.18 5.10
CA THR A 386 19.00 -20.74 4.53
C THR A 386 19.63 -21.87 3.71
N ARG A 387 19.98 -21.59 2.45
CA ARG A 387 20.50 -22.55 1.46
C ARG A 387 21.91 -22.21 1.04
N ARG A 388 22.90 -23.04 1.40
CA ARG A 388 24.29 -22.96 0.93
C ARG A 388 24.60 -24.05 -0.10
N GLY A 389 24.84 -23.63 -1.34
CA GLY A 389 25.22 -24.52 -2.44
C GLY A 389 24.04 -25.04 -3.28
N PRO A 390 24.27 -26.05 -4.15
CA PRO A 390 23.36 -26.47 -5.22
C PRO A 390 22.19 -27.35 -4.72
N VAL A 391 21.42 -26.85 -3.76
CA VAL A 391 20.23 -27.53 -3.24
C VAL A 391 18.99 -27.11 -4.04
N HIS A 392 18.26 -28.09 -4.57
CA HIS A 392 16.89 -27.91 -5.04
C HIS A 392 15.93 -27.98 -3.85
N ILE A 393 15.09 -26.96 -3.66
CA ILE A 393 14.10 -26.88 -2.57
C ILE A 393 12.70 -26.95 -3.19
N GLU A 394 11.86 -27.86 -2.69
CA GLU A 394 10.45 -27.94 -3.04
C GLU A 394 9.62 -27.76 -1.77
N ALA A 395 9.01 -26.58 -1.57
CA ALA A 395 8.11 -26.30 -0.46
C ALA A 395 6.66 -26.24 -0.95
N ALA A 396 5.76 -26.98 -0.31
CA ALA A 396 4.36 -27.04 -0.72
C ALA A 396 3.40 -27.09 0.47
N ASN A 397 2.29 -26.34 0.40
CA ASN A 397 1.31 -26.25 1.50
C ASN A 397 1.98 -25.84 2.82
N CYS A 398 2.84 -24.82 2.75
CA CYS A 398 3.65 -24.33 3.86
C CYS A 398 3.23 -22.92 4.30
N LEU A 399 3.36 -22.67 5.62
CA LEU A 399 3.03 -21.41 6.26
C LEU A 399 4.31 -20.71 6.72
N PHE A 400 4.53 -19.48 6.29
CA PHE A 400 5.68 -18.67 6.71
C PHE A 400 5.15 -17.41 7.38
N GLY A 401 5.36 -17.29 8.69
CA GLY A 401 5.06 -16.06 9.43
C GLY A 401 6.18 -15.04 9.31
N PRO A 402 6.16 -13.98 10.14
CA PRO A 402 7.11 -12.88 9.98
C PRO A 402 8.56 -13.34 10.19
N HIS A 403 9.37 -13.12 9.16
CA HIS A 403 10.82 -13.33 9.13
C HIS A 403 11.45 -12.21 8.29
N VAL A 404 12.66 -11.79 8.64
CA VAL A 404 13.44 -10.83 7.82
C VAL A 404 13.81 -11.43 6.46
N ALA A 405 14.08 -12.73 6.39
CA ALA A 405 14.25 -13.48 5.15
C ALA A 405 13.49 -14.82 5.21
N THR A 406 12.48 -15.00 4.36
CA THR A 406 11.76 -16.30 4.32
C THR A 406 12.65 -17.40 3.70
N PHE A 407 13.35 -17.07 2.63
CA PHE A 407 14.41 -17.90 2.05
C PHE A 407 15.68 -17.06 1.88
N ARG A 408 16.83 -17.57 2.32
CA ARG A 408 18.12 -16.93 2.10
C ARG A 408 19.03 -17.81 1.26
N LEU A 409 19.46 -17.29 0.12
CA LEU A 409 20.15 -18.06 -0.92
C LEU A 409 21.61 -17.62 -0.99
N GLU A 410 22.49 -18.51 -0.54
CA GLU A 410 23.94 -18.35 -0.46
C GLU A 410 24.64 -19.42 -1.32
N ASN A 411 25.89 -19.16 -1.73
CA ASN A 411 26.73 -20.20 -2.32
C ASN A 411 27.45 -21.01 -1.23
N ALA A 412 27.90 -22.21 -1.57
CA ALA A 412 28.84 -22.94 -0.73
C ALA A 412 30.19 -22.19 -0.68
N ALA A 413 30.90 -22.27 0.45
CA ALA A 413 32.16 -21.58 0.62
C ALA A 413 33.25 -22.16 -0.31
N ALA A 414 33.82 -21.32 -1.17
CA ALA A 414 35.02 -21.56 -1.95
C ALA A 414 35.03 -22.84 -2.84
N THR A 415 33.98 -23.05 -3.65
CA THR A 415 34.12 -23.81 -4.89
C THR A 415 34.65 -22.90 -6.01
N GLU A 416 35.80 -23.24 -6.59
CA GLU A 416 36.25 -22.65 -7.84
C GLU A 416 35.25 -22.99 -8.96
N ARG A 417 34.98 -22.04 -9.88
CA ARG A 417 34.09 -22.28 -11.01
C ARG A 417 34.74 -23.31 -11.95
N THR A 418 34.25 -24.55 -11.93
CA THR A 418 34.56 -25.56 -12.94
C THR A 418 34.04 -25.11 -14.31
N ASN A 419 34.66 -25.59 -15.39
CA ASN A 419 34.26 -25.24 -16.77
C ASN A 419 32.97 -25.95 -17.25
N GLU A 420 32.13 -26.43 -16.34
CA GLU A 420 30.84 -27.05 -16.66
C GLU A 420 29.72 -26.01 -16.53
N ALA A 421 28.64 -26.17 -17.31
CA ALA A 421 27.54 -25.21 -17.29
C ALA A 421 26.83 -25.23 -15.92
N PRO A 422 26.61 -24.07 -15.26
CA PRO A 422 26.06 -24.04 -13.92
C PRO A 422 24.61 -24.56 -13.90
N VAL A 423 24.37 -25.61 -13.11
CA VAL A 423 23.02 -26.13 -12.85
C VAL A 423 22.33 -25.19 -11.86
N LEU A 424 21.52 -24.26 -12.37
CA LEU A 424 20.75 -23.31 -11.56
C LEU A 424 19.89 -24.06 -10.51
N PRO A 425 20.13 -23.87 -9.21
CA PRO A 425 19.37 -24.59 -8.18
C PRO A 425 17.93 -24.08 -8.12
N LEU A 426 16.97 -25.01 -8.22
CA LEU A 426 15.54 -24.71 -8.28
C LEU A 426 14.95 -24.54 -6.88
N LEU A 427 14.32 -23.39 -6.62
CA LEU A 427 13.44 -23.17 -5.48
C LEU A 427 11.99 -23.14 -5.95
N ARG A 428 11.20 -24.15 -5.60
CA ARG A 428 9.79 -24.29 -6.00
C ARG A 428 8.86 -24.06 -4.81
N LEU A 429 7.95 -23.09 -4.94
CA LEU A 429 6.81 -22.90 -4.03
C LEU A 429 5.51 -23.31 -4.72
N ASN A 430 4.66 -24.04 -4.02
CA ASN A 430 3.31 -24.39 -4.49
C ASN A 430 2.31 -24.35 -3.33
N HIS A 431 1.27 -23.50 -3.43
CA HIS A 431 0.33 -23.27 -2.32
C HIS A 431 1.05 -22.89 -1.02
N CYS A 432 1.90 -21.86 -1.05
CA CYS A 432 2.52 -21.32 0.16
C CYS A 432 1.83 -20.02 0.58
N SER A 433 1.61 -19.85 1.89
CA SER A 433 1.13 -18.60 2.50
C SER A 433 2.28 -17.95 3.25
N VAL A 434 2.65 -16.74 2.85
CA VAL A 434 3.73 -15.95 3.46
C VAL A 434 3.16 -14.65 4.02
N LEU A 435 3.38 -14.42 5.33
CA LEU A 435 2.99 -13.23 6.07
C LEU A 435 4.26 -12.55 6.62
N THR A 436 4.71 -11.46 6.01
CA THR A 436 5.92 -10.72 6.41
C THR A 436 5.57 -9.47 7.24
N VAL A 437 6.59 -8.86 7.86
CA VAL A 437 6.52 -7.54 8.51
C VAL A 437 7.78 -6.78 8.09
N ALA A 438 7.66 -5.52 7.67
CA ALA A 438 8.79 -4.74 7.15
C ALA A 438 9.81 -4.36 8.24
N PRO A 439 11.11 -4.24 7.92
CA PRO A 439 11.75 -4.56 6.63
C PRO A 439 12.00 -6.07 6.47
N SER A 440 11.60 -6.64 5.33
CA SER A 440 11.66 -8.09 5.09
C SER A 440 11.69 -8.46 3.61
N ALA A 441 12.30 -9.60 3.31
CA ALA A 441 12.35 -10.20 1.99
C ALA A 441 11.75 -11.61 1.98
N VAL A 442 10.98 -11.97 0.94
CA VAL A 442 10.59 -13.37 0.75
C VAL A 442 11.80 -14.20 0.30
N PHE A 443 12.61 -13.67 -0.62
CA PHE A 443 13.86 -14.28 -1.08
C PHE A 443 15.02 -13.28 -0.94
N GLU A 444 15.93 -13.49 0.02
CA GLU A 444 17.19 -12.74 0.13
C GLU A 444 18.31 -13.49 -0.63
N VAL A 445 18.88 -12.88 -1.67
CA VAL A 445 19.96 -13.47 -2.47
C VAL A 445 21.28 -12.75 -2.19
N ALA A 446 22.28 -13.52 -1.76
CA ALA A 446 23.62 -13.03 -1.43
C ALA A 446 24.53 -12.87 -2.67
N ASP A 447 25.68 -12.21 -2.51
CA ASP A 447 26.63 -11.90 -3.57
C ASP A 447 27.03 -13.11 -4.44
N GLY A 448 26.73 -13.01 -5.73
CA GLY A 448 27.06 -14.04 -6.72
C GLY A 448 26.30 -15.36 -6.56
N ALA A 449 25.26 -15.43 -5.74
CA ALA A 449 24.46 -16.65 -5.57
C ALA A 449 23.52 -16.90 -6.75
N ASP A 450 23.54 -18.13 -7.26
CA ASP A 450 22.71 -18.56 -8.40
C ASP A 450 21.40 -19.21 -7.90
N ALA A 451 20.27 -18.90 -8.54
CA ALA A 451 18.94 -19.38 -8.15
C ALA A 451 17.89 -19.31 -9.27
N HIS A 452 17.11 -20.39 -9.45
CA HIS A 452 15.88 -20.36 -10.24
C HIS A 452 14.67 -20.52 -9.30
N ILE A 453 13.90 -19.45 -9.12
CA ILE A 453 12.73 -19.41 -8.24
C ILE A 453 11.47 -19.61 -9.10
N VAL A 454 10.60 -20.54 -8.70
CA VAL A 454 9.32 -20.83 -9.34
C VAL A 454 8.24 -20.87 -8.27
N ALA A 455 7.39 -19.85 -8.20
CA ALA A 455 6.28 -19.78 -7.26
C ALA A 455 4.94 -19.96 -7.98
N THR A 456 4.12 -20.86 -7.44
CA THR A 456 2.81 -21.22 -8.01
C THR A 456 1.71 -21.22 -6.95
N TYR A 457 0.53 -20.70 -7.30
CA TYR A 457 -0.65 -20.64 -6.42
C TYR A 457 -0.36 -20.11 -5.00
N SER A 458 0.62 -19.20 -4.85
CA SER A 458 1.15 -18.77 -3.55
C SER A 458 0.76 -17.32 -3.23
N LEU A 459 0.48 -17.06 -1.96
CA LEU A 459 0.08 -15.76 -1.42
C LEU A 459 1.25 -15.16 -0.63
N PHE A 460 1.64 -13.94 -0.99
CA PHE A 460 2.68 -13.16 -0.32
C PHE A 460 2.06 -11.86 0.19
N SER A 461 1.99 -11.68 1.51
CA SER A 461 1.43 -10.48 2.14
C SER A 461 2.39 -9.92 3.16
N ASN A 462 2.64 -8.62 3.11
CA ASN A 462 3.19 -7.87 4.23
C ASN A 462 2.09 -7.53 5.26
N TRP A 463 2.48 -7.04 6.43
CA TRP A 463 1.60 -6.50 7.46
C TRP A 463 2.02 -5.06 7.79
N GLY A 464 1.29 -4.08 7.24
CA GLY A 464 1.73 -2.68 7.15
C GLY A 464 1.36 -1.74 8.31
N ASP A 465 1.39 -2.15 9.58
CA ASP A 465 1.29 -1.18 10.70
C ASP A 465 2.66 -0.54 11.00
N SER A 466 3.03 0.43 10.18
CA SER A 466 4.30 1.18 10.28
C SER A 466 4.31 2.26 11.38
N THR A 467 3.38 2.22 12.35
CA THR A 467 3.31 3.24 13.41
C THR A 467 4.16 2.93 14.65
N MET A 468 4.73 1.73 14.75
CA MET A 468 5.55 1.29 15.89
C MET A 468 7.04 1.25 15.53
N MET A 469 7.83 2.06 16.27
CA MET A 469 9.26 2.36 16.08
C MET A 469 9.57 3.20 14.83
N GLY A 470 10.32 4.29 15.03
CA GLY A 470 10.71 5.23 13.97
C GLY A 470 11.84 4.71 13.08
N MET A 471 11.59 3.64 12.34
CA MET A 471 12.39 3.27 11.17
C MET A 471 11.86 3.99 9.93
N SER A 472 12.70 4.11 8.89
CA SER A 472 12.33 4.72 7.62
C SER A 472 11.28 3.90 6.86
N GLU A 473 10.75 4.48 5.79
CA GLU A 473 9.67 3.93 4.95
C GLU A 473 9.95 2.52 4.40
N GLY A 474 8.87 1.85 4.00
CA GLY A 474 8.79 0.39 3.85
C GLY A 474 9.77 -0.21 2.85
N GLN A 475 10.33 -1.37 3.23
CA GLN A 475 11.03 -2.28 2.32
C GLN A 475 10.53 -3.72 2.58
N GLY A 476 9.27 -3.98 2.24
CA GLY A 476 8.73 -5.32 2.04
C GLY A 476 8.97 -5.77 0.59
N ALA A 477 9.97 -6.63 0.38
CA ALA A 477 10.38 -7.06 -0.96
C ALA A 477 10.01 -8.53 -1.25
N VAL A 478 9.62 -8.85 -2.50
CA VAL A 478 9.56 -10.26 -2.92
C VAL A 478 10.99 -10.82 -3.00
N LEU A 479 11.87 -10.14 -3.72
CA LEU A 479 13.25 -10.55 -4.00
C LEU A 479 14.21 -9.41 -3.61
N LEU A 480 15.08 -9.66 -2.63
CA LEU A 480 16.13 -8.72 -2.21
C LEU A 480 17.49 -9.24 -2.68
N ARG A 481 18.12 -8.52 -3.60
CA ARG A 481 19.45 -8.84 -4.14
C ARG A 481 20.50 -7.94 -3.50
N ARG A 482 21.33 -8.48 -2.61
CA ARG A 482 22.39 -7.72 -1.92
C ARG A 482 23.70 -7.60 -2.71
N ALA A 483 23.68 -8.01 -3.97
CA ALA A 483 24.87 -8.45 -4.68
C ALA A 483 25.64 -7.36 -5.45
N SER A 484 26.89 -7.13 -5.06
CA SER A 484 27.92 -6.40 -5.83
C SER A 484 28.43 -7.18 -7.05
N ARG A 485 28.14 -8.49 -7.14
CA ARG A 485 28.54 -9.39 -8.23
C ARG A 485 27.33 -10.09 -8.85
N GLN A 486 27.23 -10.08 -10.18
CA GLN A 486 26.17 -10.76 -10.90
C GLN A 486 26.31 -12.30 -10.83
N GLY A 487 25.52 -12.93 -9.95
CA GLY A 487 25.06 -14.31 -10.09
C GLY A 487 23.77 -14.36 -10.92
N GLU A 488 23.43 -15.53 -11.48
CA GLU A 488 22.24 -15.73 -12.30
C GLU A 488 21.02 -16.06 -11.44
N VAL A 489 20.06 -15.12 -11.40
CA VAL A 489 18.78 -15.26 -10.71
C VAL A 489 17.65 -15.20 -11.74
N ARG A 490 16.74 -16.17 -11.70
CA ARG A 490 15.54 -16.19 -12.55
C ARG A 490 14.30 -16.39 -11.68
N TYR A 491 13.27 -15.58 -11.85
CA TYR A 491 11.96 -15.76 -11.20
C TYR A 491 10.89 -16.15 -12.21
N GLN A 492 9.95 -17.02 -11.82
CA GLN A 492 8.76 -17.37 -12.59
C GLN A 492 7.56 -17.46 -11.64
N GLY A 493 6.52 -16.66 -11.91
CA GLY A 493 5.29 -16.60 -11.11
C GLY A 493 4.09 -17.12 -11.88
N ARG A 494 3.26 -17.97 -11.27
CA ARG A 494 1.99 -18.39 -11.86
C ARG A 494 0.87 -18.47 -10.83
N GLU A 495 -0.25 -17.78 -11.07
CA GLU A 495 -1.43 -17.77 -10.18
C GLU A 495 -1.10 -17.32 -8.74
N ASN A 496 -0.09 -16.47 -8.57
CA ASN A 496 0.30 -15.92 -7.27
C ASN A 496 -0.47 -14.63 -6.94
N ARG A 497 -0.47 -14.22 -5.67
CA ARG A 497 -1.01 -12.92 -5.23
C ARG A 497 -0.04 -12.20 -4.29
N TYR A 498 0.05 -10.88 -4.44
CA TYR A 498 0.99 -10.02 -3.70
C TYR A 498 0.25 -8.86 -3.03
N HIS A 499 0.43 -8.66 -1.72
CA HIS A 499 -0.26 -7.62 -0.94
C HIS A 499 0.71 -6.83 -0.04
N GLN A 500 0.65 -5.49 -0.08
CA GLN A 500 1.49 -4.57 0.71
C GLN A 500 3.02 -4.80 0.61
N LEU A 501 3.48 -5.36 -0.51
CA LEU A 501 4.90 -5.48 -0.84
C LEU A 501 5.28 -4.30 -1.74
N ASP A 502 6.25 -3.52 -1.28
CA ASP A 502 6.63 -2.21 -1.84
C ASP A 502 7.42 -2.39 -3.15
N HIS A 503 8.31 -3.41 -3.19
CA HIS A 503 9.16 -3.72 -4.34
C HIS A 503 9.04 -5.19 -4.73
N PHE A 504 9.16 -5.50 -6.03
CA PHE A 504 9.41 -6.89 -6.42
C PHE A 504 10.89 -7.22 -6.29
N LEU A 505 11.75 -6.46 -6.97
CA LEU A 505 13.20 -6.60 -6.90
C LEU A 505 13.82 -5.35 -6.28
N ALA A 506 14.28 -5.48 -5.04
CA ALA A 506 15.14 -4.49 -4.39
C ALA A 506 16.62 -4.87 -4.61
N VAL A 507 17.44 -3.94 -5.08
CA VAL A 507 18.89 -4.10 -5.24
C VAL A 507 19.60 -3.17 -4.26
N ALA A 508 20.45 -3.72 -3.40
CA ALA A 508 20.97 -2.98 -2.23
C ALA A 508 21.79 -1.71 -2.56
N ASP A 509 22.32 -1.59 -3.78
CA ASP A 509 23.08 -0.43 -4.29
C ASP A 509 22.69 -0.12 -5.76
N GLY A 510 21.42 -0.29 -6.15
CA GLY A 510 20.97 -0.16 -7.56
C GLY A 510 19.52 0.31 -7.71
N PRO A 511 19.07 0.60 -8.96
CA PRO A 511 17.69 1.00 -9.22
C PRO A 511 16.71 -0.09 -8.80
N GLU A 512 15.59 0.33 -8.21
CA GLU A 512 14.56 -0.56 -7.69
C GLU A 512 13.48 -0.81 -8.75
N GLU A 513 13.06 -2.07 -8.94
CA GLU A 513 11.98 -2.43 -9.86
C GLU A 513 10.68 -2.66 -9.08
N THR A 514 9.61 -1.96 -9.44
CA THR A 514 8.33 -2.04 -8.72
C THR A 514 7.63 -3.37 -9.03
N VAL A 515 6.60 -3.69 -8.23
CA VAL A 515 5.74 -4.85 -8.50
C VAL A 515 5.03 -4.74 -9.84
N GLN A 516 4.75 -3.54 -10.34
CA GLN A 516 4.08 -3.37 -11.63
C GLN A 516 5.01 -3.65 -12.82
N ASP A 517 6.25 -3.16 -12.78
CA ASP A 517 7.22 -3.30 -13.89
C ASP A 517 7.51 -4.76 -14.26
N LEU A 518 7.42 -5.69 -13.27
CA LEU A 518 7.62 -7.12 -13.49
C LEU A 518 6.34 -7.90 -13.81
N LEU A 519 5.14 -7.36 -13.54
CA LEU A 519 3.88 -7.97 -14.02
C LEU A 519 3.81 -7.93 -15.56
N ASP A 520 4.51 -6.98 -16.17
CA ASP A 520 4.63 -6.83 -17.62
C ASP A 520 5.79 -7.66 -18.23
N ASP A 521 6.59 -8.38 -17.44
CA ASP A 521 7.60 -9.34 -17.94
C ASP A 521 6.99 -10.70 -18.34
N MET A 522 7.53 -11.27 -19.41
CA MET A 522 7.10 -12.49 -20.10
C MET A 522 7.14 -13.78 -19.25
N ASN A 523 7.65 -13.72 -18.01
CA ASN A 523 7.80 -14.85 -17.09
C ASN A 523 6.74 -14.92 -15.98
N ILE A 524 5.89 -13.91 -15.80
CA ILE A 524 4.76 -13.94 -14.85
C ILE A 524 3.45 -14.23 -15.60
N LYS A 525 2.58 -15.06 -15.01
CA LYS A 525 1.30 -15.50 -15.61
C LYS A 525 0.17 -15.51 -14.59
N ASN A 526 -0.95 -14.85 -14.90
CA ASN A 526 -2.16 -14.81 -14.07
C ASN A 526 -1.88 -14.48 -12.58
N SER A 527 -0.82 -13.72 -12.30
CA SER A 527 -0.44 -13.34 -10.94
C SER A 527 -0.71 -11.85 -10.78
N GLU A 528 -1.26 -11.45 -9.64
CA GLU A 528 -1.90 -10.13 -9.50
C GLU A 528 -1.50 -9.48 -8.18
N LYS A 529 -1.37 -8.15 -8.17
CA LYS A 529 -1.26 -7.36 -6.95
C LYS A 529 -2.67 -7.19 -6.36
N LEU A 530 -2.83 -7.45 -5.08
CA LEU A 530 -4.07 -7.26 -4.35
C LEU A 530 -4.08 -5.89 -3.67
N GLU A 531 -5.05 -5.06 -4.03
CA GLU A 531 -5.40 -3.83 -3.29
C GLU A 531 -6.31 -4.12 -2.08
N THR A 532 -6.85 -5.35 -1.98
CA THR A 532 -7.67 -5.80 -0.85
C THR A 532 -6.86 -6.67 0.11
N TYR A 533 -7.13 -6.52 1.40
CA TYR A 533 -6.48 -7.28 2.46
C TYR A 533 -6.85 -8.78 2.38
N PRO A 534 -5.88 -9.70 2.23
CA PRO A 534 -6.15 -11.06 1.76
C PRO A 534 -6.54 -12.07 2.85
N TRP A 535 -6.36 -11.73 4.14
CA TRP A 535 -6.64 -12.65 5.24
C TRP A 535 -8.07 -12.46 5.76
N ASN A 536 -8.73 -13.54 6.18
CA ASN A 536 -10.06 -13.50 6.79
C ASN A 536 -10.03 -12.82 8.16
N ASN A 537 -8.89 -12.96 8.85
CA ASN A 537 -8.64 -12.40 10.17
C ASN A 537 -8.00 -11.01 10.06
N PRO A 538 -8.60 -9.95 10.64
CA PRO A 538 -8.02 -8.60 10.62
C PRO A 538 -6.79 -8.44 11.51
N GLN A 539 -6.48 -9.40 12.40
CA GLN A 539 -5.32 -9.37 13.30
C GLN A 539 -4.62 -10.76 13.38
N PRO A 540 -3.96 -11.19 12.28
CA PRO A 540 -3.36 -12.53 12.19
C PRO A 540 -2.15 -12.69 13.13
N LEU A 541 -1.39 -11.62 13.37
CA LEU A 541 -0.23 -11.61 14.28
C LEU A 541 -0.62 -11.93 15.72
N ASP A 542 -1.77 -11.44 16.20
CA ASP A 542 -2.27 -11.76 17.53
C ASP A 542 -2.67 -13.24 17.64
N SER A 543 -3.20 -13.81 16.57
CA SER A 543 -3.52 -15.25 16.50
C SER A 543 -2.26 -16.13 16.46
N LEU A 544 -1.14 -15.65 15.91
CA LEU A 544 0.15 -16.34 16.02
C LEU A 544 0.65 -16.44 17.46
N THR A 545 0.35 -15.49 18.35
CA THR A 545 0.78 -15.56 19.77
C THR A 545 0.22 -16.77 20.52
N GLN A 546 -0.97 -17.24 20.10
CA GLN A 546 -1.65 -18.42 20.63
C GLN A 546 -1.36 -19.70 19.82
N LEU A 547 -0.45 -19.63 18.84
CA LEU A 547 -0.20 -20.68 17.84
C LEU A 547 -1.47 -21.10 17.06
N ALA A 548 -2.44 -20.18 16.91
CA ALA A 548 -3.71 -20.42 16.22
C ALA A 548 -3.54 -20.30 14.69
N TYR A 549 -2.71 -21.17 14.11
CA TYR A 549 -2.25 -21.10 12.71
C TYR A 549 -3.38 -21.03 11.69
N GLN A 550 -4.46 -21.77 11.93
CA GLN A 550 -5.66 -21.72 11.08
C GLN A 550 -6.23 -20.30 11.04
N ALA A 551 -6.47 -19.66 12.19
CA ALA A 551 -6.98 -18.30 12.24
C ALA A 551 -5.96 -17.24 11.75
N ALA A 552 -4.66 -17.51 11.84
CA ALA A 552 -3.61 -16.57 11.41
C ALA A 552 -3.38 -16.55 9.89
N PHE A 553 -3.56 -17.69 9.20
CA PHE A 553 -3.31 -17.83 7.76
C PHE A 553 -4.57 -18.17 6.95
N GLU A 554 -5.76 -18.03 7.52
CA GLU A 554 -7.02 -18.18 6.80
C GLU A 554 -7.13 -17.09 5.72
N VAL A 555 -7.06 -17.52 4.47
CA VAL A 555 -7.26 -16.66 3.30
C VAL A 555 -8.74 -16.27 3.23
N ASN A 556 -9.06 -14.99 3.01
CA ASN A 556 -10.43 -14.48 3.00
C ASN A 556 -11.27 -15.21 1.93
N PRO A 557 -12.22 -16.09 2.33
CA PRO A 557 -12.88 -16.96 1.38
C PRO A 557 -13.89 -16.21 0.51
N HIS A 558 -14.23 -14.96 0.82
CA HIS A 558 -15.22 -14.19 0.08
C HIS A 558 -14.62 -13.40 -1.10
N LEU A 559 -13.30 -13.24 -1.16
CA LEU A 559 -12.63 -12.59 -2.30
C LEU A 559 -12.51 -13.58 -3.48
N PRO A 560 -13.03 -13.26 -4.67
CA PRO A 560 -12.94 -14.15 -5.83
C PRO A 560 -11.50 -14.26 -6.35
N GLU A 561 -10.71 -13.19 -6.24
CA GLU A 561 -9.29 -13.11 -6.64
C GLU A 561 -8.38 -14.12 -5.94
N LEU A 562 -8.80 -14.64 -4.78
CA LEU A 562 -8.09 -15.63 -3.97
C LEU A 562 -8.57 -17.08 -4.20
N ARG A 563 -9.52 -17.29 -5.12
CA ARG A 563 -10.00 -18.61 -5.53
C ARG A 563 -9.66 -18.90 -6.99
N VAL A 564 -9.14 -20.08 -7.27
CA VAL A 564 -8.81 -20.47 -8.66
C VAL A 564 -10.11 -20.72 -9.46
N PRO A 565 -10.24 -20.22 -10.71
CA PRO A 565 -11.42 -20.44 -11.54
C PRO A 565 -11.77 -21.92 -11.78
N LYS A 566 -13.07 -22.23 -11.96
CA LYS A 566 -13.65 -23.59 -12.07
C LYS A 566 -13.23 -24.43 -13.30
N GLU A 567 -12.25 -23.99 -14.09
CA GLU A 567 -11.95 -24.61 -15.39
C GLU A 567 -11.12 -25.91 -15.29
N GLU A 568 -10.30 -26.07 -14.25
CA GLU A 568 -9.65 -27.36 -13.94
C GLU A 568 -10.66 -28.36 -13.37
N LYS A 569 -11.44 -28.99 -14.27
CA LYS A 569 -12.48 -29.98 -13.97
C LYS A 569 -11.94 -31.32 -13.44
N ALA A 570 -11.34 -31.31 -12.25
CA ALA A 570 -10.97 -32.51 -11.50
C ALA A 570 -11.17 -32.32 -9.99
N LYS A 571 -12.25 -32.91 -9.45
CA LYS A 571 -12.55 -33.09 -8.01
C LYS A 571 -12.98 -31.86 -7.18
N GLY A 572 -14.18 -31.34 -7.48
CA GLY A 572 -15.23 -31.11 -6.47
C GLY A 572 -15.10 -30.00 -5.41
N HIS A 573 -13.89 -29.54 -5.07
CA HIS A 573 -13.63 -28.52 -4.06
C HIS A 573 -13.03 -27.28 -4.72
N GLY A 574 -13.33 -26.08 -4.21
CA GLY A 574 -12.71 -24.85 -4.70
C GLY A 574 -11.24 -24.80 -4.28
N ARG A 575 -10.33 -24.48 -5.19
CA ARG A 575 -8.90 -24.28 -4.88
C ARG A 575 -8.63 -22.86 -4.40
N LEU A 576 -7.65 -22.70 -3.51
CA LEU A 576 -7.24 -21.40 -2.95
C LEU A 576 -5.85 -20.99 -3.46
N ILE A 577 -5.61 -19.68 -3.49
CA ILE A 577 -4.27 -19.11 -3.62
C ILE A 577 -3.71 -18.87 -2.21
N GLY A 578 -2.52 -19.39 -1.95
CA GLY A 578 -2.01 -19.64 -0.60
C GLY A 578 -2.09 -21.14 -0.25
N ALA A 579 -1.78 -21.48 1.00
CA ALA A 579 -1.88 -22.84 1.50
C ALA A 579 -3.34 -23.31 1.57
N GLU A 580 -3.61 -24.50 1.03
CA GLU A 580 -4.93 -25.15 1.06
C GLU A 580 -5.10 -26.00 2.33
N HIS A 581 -4.00 -26.52 2.87
CA HIS A 581 -3.92 -27.30 4.10
C HIS A 581 -2.54 -27.16 4.75
N ALA A 582 -2.45 -27.31 6.06
CA ALA A 582 -1.17 -27.24 6.79
C ALA A 582 -1.31 -27.88 8.19
N LEU A 583 -0.22 -28.43 8.73
CA LEU A 583 -0.09 -28.88 10.12
C LEU A 583 -1.18 -29.83 10.68
N ALA A 584 -1.94 -30.48 9.79
CA ALA A 584 -3.13 -31.34 10.02
C ALA A 584 -4.52 -30.65 10.04
N PHE A 585 -4.66 -29.42 9.55
CA PHE A 585 -5.95 -28.80 9.18
C PHE A 585 -6.03 -28.46 7.68
N SER A 586 -7.25 -28.25 7.18
CA SER A 586 -7.58 -27.92 5.79
C SER A 586 -8.48 -26.69 5.75
N TYR A 587 -8.20 -25.74 4.86
CA TYR A 587 -9.07 -24.60 4.57
C TYR A 587 -10.17 -24.95 3.55
N LEU A 588 -10.01 -26.05 2.81
CA LEU A 588 -10.95 -26.44 1.74
C LEU A 588 -12.28 -27.00 2.28
N ASP A 589 -12.25 -27.59 3.47
CA ASP A 589 -13.33 -28.42 4.02
C ASP A 589 -14.59 -27.61 4.35
N ASN A 590 -14.43 -26.33 4.69
CA ASN A 590 -15.51 -25.41 5.09
C ASN A 590 -15.63 -24.19 4.16
N LEU A 591 -15.11 -24.27 2.92
CA LEU A 591 -15.24 -23.16 1.97
C LEU A 591 -16.71 -22.78 1.74
N PRO A 592 -17.16 -21.56 2.10
CA PRO A 592 -18.50 -21.13 1.75
C PRO A 592 -18.64 -21.13 0.22
N PRO A 593 -19.86 -21.25 -0.33
CA PRO A 593 -20.05 -20.90 -1.73
C PRO A 593 -19.53 -19.47 -1.93
N LEU A 594 -18.83 -19.21 -3.06
CA LEU A 594 -18.71 -17.83 -3.51
C LEU A 594 -20.14 -17.33 -3.65
N LYS A 595 -20.50 -16.34 -2.82
CA LYS A 595 -21.75 -15.62 -2.98
C LYS A 595 -21.67 -14.99 -4.36
N GLU A 596 -22.46 -15.49 -5.31
CA GLU A 596 -22.45 -14.98 -6.68
C GLU A 596 -22.68 -13.47 -6.59
N ALA A 597 -21.65 -12.68 -6.97
CA ALA A 597 -21.79 -11.24 -7.11
C ALA A 597 -22.99 -11.03 -8.05
N PRO A 598 -24.06 -10.37 -7.57
CA PRO A 598 -25.45 -10.66 -7.93
C PRO A 598 -25.60 -10.67 -9.45
N ALA A 599 -25.72 -11.89 -9.99
CA ALA A 599 -25.07 -12.31 -11.24
C ALA A 599 -24.81 -11.13 -12.20
N THR A 600 -23.57 -10.63 -12.19
CA THR A 600 -23.13 -9.57 -13.12
C THR A 600 -23.24 -10.12 -14.53
N SER A 601 -24.43 -9.98 -15.12
CA SER A 601 -24.71 -10.51 -16.43
C SER A 601 -23.83 -9.76 -17.38
N SER A 602 -22.92 -10.46 -18.06
CA SER A 602 -22.05 -9.90 -19.10
C SER A 602 -22.82 -9.60 -20.39
N ARG A 603 -23.97 -8.94 -20.23
CA ARG A 603 -24.42 -7.89 -21.14
C ARG A 603 -23.23 -6.95 -21.28
N SER A 604 -22.70 -6.86 -22.50
CA SER A 604 -21.47 -6.12 -22.77
C SER A 604 -21.60 -4.67 -22.29
N ASP A 605 -20.56 -4.18 -21.61
CA ASP A 605 -20.47 -2.80 -21.14
C ASP A 605 -20.76 -1.82 -22.29
N LEU A 606 -21.43 -0.72 -21.98
CA LEU A 606 -21.66 0.34 -22.96
C LEU A 606 -20.39 1.20 -23.00
N VAL A 607 -19.60 1.05 -24.05
CA VAL A 607 -18.32 1.78 -24.20
C VAL A 607 -18.53 3.03 -25.03
N VAL A 608 -18.20 4.18 -24.46
CA VAL A 608 -18.26 5.48 -25.13
C VAL A 608 -16.86 5.89 -25.58
N GLN A 609 -16.62 6.01 -26.89
CA GLN A 609 -15.30 6.25 -27.50
C GLN A 609 -15.39 7.17 -28.72
N SER A 610 -14.31 7.91 -29.02
CA SER A 610 -14.28 8.90 -30.11
C SER A 610 -13.97 8.32 -31.51
N LEU A 611 -13.15 7.27 -31.58
CA LEU A 611 -12.31 6.99 -32.76
C LEU A 611 -12.76 5.84 -33.69
N LYS A 612 -13.99 5.32 -33.52
CA LYS A 612 -14.56 4.26 -34.36
C LYS A 612 -16.02 4.58 -34.71
N PRO A 613 -16.56 4.11 -35.85
CA PRO A 613 -17.98 4.28 -36.14
C PRO A 613 -18.82 3.65 -35.04
N ALA A 614 -19.87 4.36 -34.60
CA ALA A 614 -20.82 3.84 -33.63
C ALA A 614 -21.43 2.52 -34.16
N ASP A 615 -21.48 1.52 -33.29
CA ASP A 615 -22.04 0.22 -33.58
C ASP A 615 -22.94 -0.17 -32.41
N GLU A 616 -24.18 0.28 -32.49
CA GLU A 616 -25.21 0.06 -31.48
C GLU A 616 -25.49 -1.44 -31.30
N THR A 617 -25.27 -2.26 -32.34
CA THR A 617 -25.36 -3.73 -32.26
C THR A 617 -24.25 -4.37 -31.41
N LYS A 618 -23.19 -3.61 -31.10
CA LYS A 618 -22.08 -3.98 -30.21
C LYS A 618 -22.00 -3.09 -28.96
N ARG A 619 -23.00 -2.26 -28.68
CA ARG A 619 -23.01 -1.26 -27.58
C ARG A 619 -21.79 -0.31 -27.59
N LEU A 620 -21.34 0.07 -28.79
CA LEU A 620 -20.26 1.05 -28.98
C LEU A 620 -20.85 2.41 -29.36
N TYR A 621 -20.72 3.39 -28.46
CA TYR A 621 -21.32 4.72 -28.59
C TYR A 621 -20.26 5.81 -28.79
N THR A 622 -20.64 6.89 -29.48
CA THR A 622 -19.83 8.11 -29.61
C THR A 622 -20.28 9.24 -28.68
N ARG A 623 -21.40 9.07 -27.96
CA ARG A 623 -21.95 10.02 -26.99
C ARG A 623 -22.51 9.29 -25.77
N LEU A 624 -22.29 9.85 -24.59
CA LEU A 624 -22.81 9.32 -23.32
C LEU A 624 -24.36 9.36 -23.28
N GLU A 625 -24.98 10.36 -23.90
CA GLU A 625 -26.44 10.50 -24.06
C GLU A 625 -27.08 9.24 -24.70
N HIS A 626 -26.46 8.68 -25.74
CA HIS A 626 -26.98 7.50 -26.43
C HIS A 626 -26.78 6.24 -25.59
N ALA A 627 -25.67 6.12 -24.85
CA ALA A 627 -25.45 5.03 -23.91
C ALA A 627 -26.49 5.06 -22.76
N LEU A 628 -26.79 6.23 -22.20
CA LEU A 628 -27.82 6.42 -21.16
C LEU A 628 -29.25 6.10 -21.63
N LEU A 629 -29.50 6.06 -22.93
CA LEU A 629 -30.79 5.68 -23.54
C LEU A 629 -30.93 4.16 -23.78
N ASP A 630 -29.85 3.43 -24.06
CA ASP A 630 -29.85 1.95 -24.15
C ASP A 630 -29.67 1.27 -22.78
N ALA A 631 -28.96 1.92 -21.85
CA ALA A 631 -28.61 1.37 -20.55
C ALA A 631 -29.81 0.79 -19.79
N GLN A 632 -29.63 -0.44 -19.30
CA GLN A 632 -30.58 -1.16 -18.47
C GLN A 632 -30.12 -1.18 -17.01
N PRO A 633 -31.03 -1.41 -16.05
CA PRO A 633 -30.66 -1.79 -14.68
C PRO A 633 -29.59 -2.90 -14.65
N GLY A 634 -28.48 -2.60 -13.97
CA GLY A 634 -27.30 -3.47 -13.83
C GLY A 634 -26.19 -3.27 -14.88
N ASP A 635 -26.38 -2.45 -15.92
CA ASP A 635 -25.34 -2.19 -16.92
C ASP A 635 -24.22 -1.26 -16.38
N THR A 636 -23.02 -1.40 -16.95
CA THR A 636 -21.88 -0.49 -16.71
C THR A 636 -21.55 0.31 -17.97
N ILE A 637 -21.38 1.62 -17.83
CA ILE A 637 -20.96 2.55 -18.88
C ILE A 637 -19.48 2.90 -18.66
N ARG A 638 -18.63 2.62 -19.65
CA ARG A 638 -17.20 2.93 -19.62
C ARG A 638 -16.86 4.08 -20.57
N LEU A 639 -16.16 5.08 -20.05
CA LEU A 639 -15.77 6.29 -20.78
C LEU A 639 -14.32 6.18 -21.24
N GLN A 640 -14.14 6.13 -22.56
CA GLN A 640 -12.86 6.18 -23.28
C GLN A 640 -12.79 7.51 -24.05
N LEU A 641 -12.94 8.60 -23.30
CA LEU A 641 -13.07 9.98 -23.79
C LEU A 641 -12.41 10.95 -22.82
N ASP A 642 -11.60 11.86 -23.35
CA ASP A 642 -11.01 12.97 -22.62
C ASP A 642 -11.77 14.28 -22.88
N GLY A 643 -11.81 15.16 -21.89
CA GLY A 643 -12.35 16.51 -22.04
C GLY A 643 -13.83 16.65 -21.67
N GLU A 644 -14.43 17.77 -22.05
CA GLU A 644 -15.76 18.20 -21.58
C GLU A 644 -16.92 17.45 -22.28
N ILE A 645 -17.55 16.55 -21.52
CA ILE A 645 -18.77 15.84 -21.90
C ILE A 645 -19.97 16.59 -21.30
N LYS A 646 -20.79 17.18 -22.17
CA LYS A 646 -22.04 17.83 -21.78
C LYS A 646 -23.16 16.78 -21.65
N LEU A 647 -24.07 16.99 -20.69
CA LEU A 647 -25.18 16.10 -20.35
C LEU A 647 -26.48 16.89 -20.17
N ASP A 648 -27.59 16.39 -20.73
CA ASP A 648 -28.94 16.82 -20.35
C ASP A 648 -29.37 16.10 -19.05
N PRO A 649 -29.61 16.81 -17.93
CA PRO A 649 -30.11 16.23 -16.69
C PRO A 649 -31.41 15.44 -16.80
N ARG A 650 -32.24 15.70 -17.82
CA ARG A 650 -33.52 14.99 -18.03
C ARG A 650 -33.31 13.52 -18.40
N LEU A 651 -32.16 13.20 -19.01
CA LEU A 651 -31.72 11.82 -19.26
C LEU A 651 -31.23 11.11 -17.99
N LEU A 652 -31.29 11.78 -16.83
CA LEU A 652 -30.82 11.33 -15.53
C LEU A 652 -31.87 11.54 -14.41
N SER A 653 -33.16 11.69 -14.75
CA SER A 653 -34.31 11.75 -13.82
C SER A 653 -35.43 10.76 -14.18
N GLY A 654 -35.64 9.70 -13.38
CA GLY A 654 -36.59 8.61 -13.70
C GLY A 654 -36.21 7.21 -13.16
N GLU A 655 -37.06 6.21 -13.40
CA GLU A 655 -36.93 4.84 -12.87
C GLU A 655 -35.97 3.92 -13.67
N LYS A 656 -35.44 4.37 -14.82
CA LYS A 656 -34.76 3.50 -15.78
C LYS A 656 -33.38 3.01 -15.37
N TRP A 657 -32.66 3.73 -14.50
CA TRP A 657 -31.27 3.45 -14.13
C TRP A 657 -31.12 3.04 -12.67
N ALA A 658 -32.10 2.28 -12.16
CA ALA A 658 -32.00 1.67 -10.84
C ALA A 658 -30.88 0.61 -10.85
N ASP A 659 -29.74 0.95 -10.24
CA ASP A 659 -28.45 0.27 -10.37
C ASP A 659 -27.77 0.54 -11.73
N LEU A 660 -26.93 1.58 -11.78
CA LEU A 660 -26.09 1.96 -12.92
C LEU A 660 -24.69 2.33 -12.45
N THR A 661 -23.66 1.90 -13.17
CA THR A 661 -22.26 2.33 -12.95
C THR A 661 -21.75 3.15 -14.12
N ILE A 662 -21.19 4.34 -13.87
CA ILE A 662 -20.48 5.17 -14.86
C ILE A 662 -19.03 5.31 -14.39
N ARG A 663 -18.08 4.97 -15.26
CA ARG A 663 -16.65 4.91 -14.90
C ARG A 663 -15.74 5.38 -16.04
N ALA A 664 -14.64 6.06 -15.70
CA ALA A 664 -13.52 6.27 -16.60
C ALA A 664 -12.67 4.99 -16.76
N ASP A 665 -12.25 4.67 -18.00
CA ASP A 665 -11.22 3.66 -18.21
C ASP A 665 -9.81 4.22 -17.91
N PRO A 666 -8.84 3.37 -17.52
CA PRO A 666 -7.51 3.84 -17.12
C PRO A 666 -6.83 4.65 -18.21
N GLY A 667 -6.30 5.83 -17.84
CA GLY A 667 -5.65 6.77 -18.75
C GLY A 667 -6.57 7.81 -19.40
N PHE A 668 -7.88 7.77 -19.15
CA PHE A 668 -8.84 8.77 -19.64
C PHE A 668 -9.33 9.71 -18.54
N HIS A 669 -9.54 10.98 -18.89
CA HIS A 669 -10.02 12.04 -18.00
C HIS A 669 -11.31 12.70 -18.53
N PRO A 670 -12.47 12.01 -18.40
CA PRO A 670 -13.78 12.55 -18.80
C PRO A 670 -14.27 13.60 -17.80
N ILE A 671 -14.60 14.80 -18.30
CA ILE A 671 -15.09 15.93 -17.52
C ILE A 671 -16.59 16.11 -17.75
N LEU A 672 -17.42 15.66 -16.82
CA LEU A 672 -18.88 15.76 -16.93
C LEU A 672 -19.39 17.16 -16.53
N THR A 673 -20.26 17.75 -17.35
CA THR A 673 -20.93 19.03 -17.04
C THR A 673 -22.35 19.11 -17.63
N MET A 674 -23.17 20.05 -17.17
CA MET A 674 -24.55 20.24 -17.64
C MET A 674 -24.59 20.93 -19.02
N SER A 675 -25.50 20.52 -19.90
CA SER A 675 -25.80 21.24 -21.13
C SER A 675 -26.60 22.52 -20.84
N SER A 676 -26.16 23.65 -21.42
CA SER A 676 -26.75 24.97 -21.15
C SER A 676 -28.04 25.26 -21.93
N GLU A 677 -28.25 24.56 -23.05
CA GLU A 677 -29.30 24.89 -24.03
C GLU A 677 -30.56 24.02 -23.88
N GLU A 678 -30.45 22.82 -23.29
CA GLU A 678 -31.52 21.81 -23.33
C GLU A 678 -32.06 21.38 -21.96
N ALA A 679 -31.30 21.53 -20.86
CA ALA A 679 -31.66 21.05 -19.53
C ALA A 679 -33.05 21.50 -18.99
N GLY A 680 -33.50 22.70 -19.38
CA GLY A 680 -34.74 23.30 -18.85
C GLY A 680 -34.65 23.58 -17.34
N ASN A 681 -35.78 23.44 -16.63
CA ASN A 681 -35.90 23.71 -15.19
C ASN A 681 -35.48 22.51 -14.32
N ALA A 682 -34.37 21.85 -14.69
CA ALA A 682 -33.81 20.67 -14.03
C ALA A 682 -32.61 21.09 -13.15
N PRO A 683 -32.75 21.14 -11.82
CA PRO A 683 -31.83 21.87 -10.94
C PRO A 683 -30.63 21.04 -10.44
N ALA A 684 -30.46 19.79 -10.89
CA ALA A 684 -29.29 18.98 -10.53
C ALA A 684 -28.80 18.13 -11.70
N LEU A 685 -27.48 17.90 -11.81
CA LEU A 685 -26.88 17.11 -12.89
C LEU A 685 -27.32 15.63 -12.86
N PHE A 686 -27.43 15.03 -11.66
CA PHE A 686 -27.89 13.65 -11.45
C PHE A 686 -29.08 13.61 -10.48
N SER A 687 -30.23 13.06 -10.91
CA SER A 687 -31.48 13.02 -10.12
C SER A 687 -31.84 11.59 -9.72
N VAL A 688 -31.31 11.13 -8.58
CA VAL A 688 -31.47 9.75 -8.10
C VAL A 688 -32.77 9.61 -7.31
N CYS A 689 -33.82 9.08 -7.95
CA CYS A 689 -35.11 8.82 -7.30
C CYS A 689 -35.07 7.53 -6.46
N ASN A 690 -34.96 6.38 -7.13
CA ASN A 690 -34.96 5.04 -6.55
C ASN A 690 -33.78 4.24 -7.13
N GLY A 691 -33.21 3.32 -6.36
CA GLY A 691 -32.11 2.47 -6.82
C GLY A 691 -30.72 3.11 -6.68
N LYS A 692 -29.71 2.49 -7.28
CA LYS A 692 -28.29 2.74 -7.00
C LYS A 692 -27.56 3.42 -8.17
N LEU A 693 -26.69 4.39 -7.88
CA LEU A 693 -25.78 5.02 -8.83
C LEU A 693 -24.33 4.88 -8.35
N GLN A 694 -23.41 4.46 -9.23
CA GLN A 694 -21.98 4.42 -8.94
C GLN A 694 -21.21 5.29 -9.94
N LEU A 695 -20.31 6.15 -9.44
CA LEU A 695 -19.46 7.04 -10.21
C LEU A 695 -18.00 6.79 -9.82
N GLU A 696 -17.17 6.31 -10.75
CA GLU A 696 -15.75 5.99 -10.48
C GLU A 696 -14.78 6.72 -11.43
N GLY A 697 -13.81 7.45 -10.87
CA GLY A 697 -12.72 8.07 -11.63
C GLY A 697 -13.12 9.26 -12.50
N LEU A 698 -14.17 10.00 -12.14
CA LEU A 698 -14.76 11.06 -12.98
C LEU A 698 -14.39 12.48 -12.50
N ASP A 699 -14.10 13.37 -13.45
CA ASP A 699 -14.14 14.82 -13.24
C ASP A 699 -15.59 15.30 -13.37
N ILE A 700 -16.10 16.10 -12.43
CA ILE A 700 -17.46 16.66 -12.50
C ILE A 700 -17.39 18.18 -12.24
N ARG A 701 -17.94 18.97 -13.16
CA ARG A 701 -17.90 20.45 -13.12
C ARG A 701 -19.31 21.03 -13.17
N LEU A 702 -19.75 21.58 -12.04
CA LEU A 702 -21.04 22.27 -11.93
C LEU A 702 -20.87 23.74 -12.29
N ARG A 703 -21.54 24.19 -13.36
CA ARG A 703 -21.49 25.58 -13.81
C ARG A 703 -22.64 26.41 -13.24
N PRO A 704 -22.43 27.72 -12.99
CA PRO A 704 -23.50 28.61 -12.57
C PRO A 704 -24.54 28.79 -13.69
N ARG A 705 -25.82 28.71 -13.35
CA ARG A 705 -26.94 29.13 -14.21
C ARG A 705 -27.47 30.49 -13.74
N SER A 706 -28.00 31.30 -14.65
CA SER A 706 -28.58 32.62 -14.33
C SER A 706 -29.99 32.53 -13.77
N ASP A 707 -30.76 31.51 -14.17
CA ASP A 707 -32.24 31.55 -14.08
C ASP A 707 -32.82 30.69 -12.94
N GLU A 708 -32.01 29.89 -12.25
CA GLU A 708 -32.45 28.96 -11.20
C GLU A 708 -31.95 29.40 -9.81
N ALA A 709 -32.85 29.35 -8.82
CA ALA A 709 -32.58 29.78 -7.44
C ALA A 709 -31.51 28.94 -6.72
N TRP A 710 -31.31 27.69 -7.14
CA TRP A 710 -30.26 26.80 -6.67
C TRP A 710 -29.91 25.76 -7.76
N CYS A 711 -28.72 25.17 -7.67
CA CYS A 711 -28.26 24.11 -8.58
C CYS A 711 -27.37 23.09 -7.82
N ALA A 712 -27.37 21.80 -8.19
CA ALA A 712 -26.55 20.77 -7.53
C ALA A 712 -25.90 19.74 -8.48
N VAL A 713 -24.88 19.02 -7.98
CA VAL A 713 -24.33 17.86 -8.71
C VAL A 713 -25.27 16.65 -8.58
N LEU A 714 -25.75 16.38 -7.38
CA LEU A 714 -26.67 15.29 -7.06
C LEU A 714 -27.94 15.83 -6.40
N SER A 715 -29.09 15.21 -6.69
CA SER A 715 -30.31 15.37 -5.90
C SER A 715 -31.02 14.04 -5.66
N PHE A 716 -31.41 13.77 -4.41
CA PHE A 716 -32.21 12.59 -4.06
C PHE A 716 -33.72 12.88 -4.08
N PHE A 717 -34.51 11.96 -4.63
CA PHE A 717 -35.97 12.06 -4.75
C PHE A 717 -36.70 10.77 -4.29
N GLY A 718 -36.23 10.13 -3.22
CA GLY A 718 -36.77 8.86 -2.75
C GLY A 718 -35.78 8.14 -1.83
N ASP A 719 -35.65 6.83 -2.01
CA ASP A 719 -34.75 5.95 -1.24
C ASP A 719 -33.47 5.56 -2.00
N GLY A 720 -33.07 6.39 -2.98
CA GLY A 720 -31.88 6.18 -3.80
C GLY A 720 -30.56 6.10 -3.03
N GLU A 721 -29.62 5.31 -3.55
CA GLU A 721 -28.25 5.19 -3.06
C GLU A 721 -27.26 5.73 -4.12
N CYS A 722 -26.24 6.50 -3.71
CA CYS A 722 -25.18 6.98 -4.60
C CYS A 722 -23.80 6.72 -4.00
N PHE A 723 -22.87 6.22 -4.82
CA PHE A 723 -21.49 5.89 -4.45
C PHE A 723 -20.52 6.63 -5.38
N LEU A 724 -19.59 7.40 -4.83
CA LEU A 724 -18.53 8.08 -5.57
C LEU A 724 -17.16 7.59 -5.09
N LYS A 725 -16.27 7.26 -6.04
CA LYS A 725 -14.95 6.72 -5.76
C LYS A 725 -13.90 7.36 -6.66
N SER A 726 -12.87 7.96 -6.06
CA SER A 726 -11.75 8.59 -6.77
C SER A 726 -12.18 9.67 -7.78
N CYS A 727 -13.20 10.46 -7.45
CA CYS A 727 -13.74 11.52 -8.32
C CYS A 727 -13.26 12.92 -7.89
N LEU A 728 -13.11 13.83 -8.86
CA LEU A 728 -12.80 15.24 -8.66
C LEU A 728 -14.04 16.09 -8.97
N ILE A 729 -14.62 16.75 -7.96
CA ILE A 729 -15.80 17.59 -8.12
C ILE A 729 -15.44 19.06 -7.94
N THR A 730 -15.78 19.89 -8.93
CA THR A 730 -15.54 21.34 -8.94
C THR A 730 -16.84 22.11 -9.11
N LEU A 731 -17.19 22.96 -8.14
CA LEU A 731 -18.30 23.91 -8.22
C LEU A 731 -17.78 25.27 -8.75
N GLU A 732 -17.99 25.57 -10.04
CA GLU A 732 -17.44 26.77 -10.68
C GLU A 732 -18.08 28.06 -10.13
N ARG A 733 -17.32 29.16 -10.11
CA ARG A 733 -17.75 30.45 -9.53
C ARG A 733 -18.83 31.12 -10.38
N SER A 734 -19.85 31.70 -9.71
CA SER A 734 -20.83 32.59 -10.35
C SER A 734 -20.18 33.93 -10.67
N ALA A 735 -20.09 34.29 -11.96
CA ALA A 735 -19.52 35.56 -12.38
C ALA A 735 -20.30 36.74 -11.76
N GLY A 736 -19.57 37.69 -11.16
CA GLY A 736 -20.15 38.91 -10.59
C GLY A 736 -20.76 38.79 -9.18
N GLN A 737 -20.69 37.64 -8.50
CA GLN A 737 -21.00 37.58 -7.05
C GLN A 737 -19.72 37.71 -6.20
N PRO A 738 -19.73 38.55 -5.14
CA PRO A 738 -18.62 38.66 -4.19
C PRO A 738 -18.48 37.39 -3.33
N PHE A 739 -17.35 37.24 -2.64
CA PHE A 739 -17.12 36.11 -1.75
C PHE A 739 -18.01 36.18 -0.49
N PRO A 740 -18.26 35.05 0.19
CA PRO A 740 -18.95 35.04 1.48
C PRO A 740 -18.25 35.88 2.57
N SER A 741 -16.92 36.04 2.48
CA SER A 741 -16.11 36.95 3.31
C SER A 741 -16.59 38.40 3.27
N ASP A 742 -17.11 38.83 2.13
CA ASP A 742 -17.39 40.23 1.82
C ASP A 742 -18.80 40.64 2.31
N ARG A 743 -19.54 39.70 2.89
CA ARG A 743 -20.88 39.92 3.47
C ARG A 743 -20.75 40.25 4.96
N PRO A 744 -21.29 41.39 5.43
CA PRO A 744 -21.22 41.75 6.84
C PRO A 744 -21.99 40.74 7.71
N ALA A 745 -21.35 40.30 8.80
CA ALA A 745 -21.95 39.41 9.78
C ALA A 745 -23.14 40.12 10.48
N GLY A 746 -24.36 39.73 10.12
CA GLY A 746 -25.58 40.29 10.71
C GLY A 746 -26.87 40.05 9.94
N ASN A 747 -26.82 39.95 8.60
CA ASN A 747 -28.02 39.62 7.80
C ASN A 747 -27.70 38.83 6.51
N PRO A 748 -27.49 37.51 6.61
CA PRO A 748 -27.25 36.64 5.45
C PRO A 748 -28.58 36.27 4.78
N GLY A 749 -29.21 37.23 4.10
CA GLY A 749 -30.27 36.91 3.13
C GLY A 749 -29.74 35.88 2.12
N PRO A 750 -30.55 34.88 1.72
CA PRO A 750 -30.07 33.76 0.92
C PRO A 750 -29.45 34.28 -0.38
N PRO A 751 -28.23 33.82 -0.76
CA PRO A 751 -27.67 34.19 -2.06
C PRO A 751 -28.61 33.71 -3.17
N PRO A 752 -28.97 34.57 -4.15
CA PRO A 752 -29.61 34.08 -5.36
C PRO A 752 -28.63 33.12 -6.06
N ASN A 753 -29.16 31.97 -6.50
CA ASN A 753 -28.44 30.94 -7.24
C ASN A 753 -27.40 30.20 -6.37
N ARG A 754 -27.88 29.53 -5.31
CA ARG A 754 -27.09 28.60 -4.47
C ARG A 754 -26.50 27.46 -5.29
N LYS A 755 -25.37 26.93 -4.84
CA LYS A 755 -24.77 25.71 -5.40
C LYS A 755 -24.48 24.71 -4.29
N ALA A 756 -24.79 23.45 -4.52
CA ALA A 756 -24.49 22.35 -3.61
C ALA A 756 -23.81 21.19 -4.35
N PHE A 757 -23.05 20.36 -3.65
CA PHE A 757 -22.68 19.06 -4.19
C PHE A 757 -23.89 18.10 -4.15
N LEU A 758 -24.55 17.95 -2.99
CA LEU A 758 -25.81 17.22 -2.83
C LEU A 758 -26.94 18.15 -2.39
N ALA A 759 -28.10 18.03 -3.05
CA ALA A 759 -29.38 18.60 -2.61
C ALA A 759 -30.36 17.50 -2.15
N VAL A 760 -31.09 17.74 -1.06
CA VAL A 760 -32.18 16.85 -0.58
C VAL A 760 -33.47 17.66 -0.43
N LEU A 761 -34.57 17.15 -0.99
CA LEU A 761 -35.75 17.97 -1.32
C LEU A 761 -37.10 17.25 -1.11
N PRO A 762 -38.16 18.00 -0.76
CA PRO A 762 -39.53 17.51 -0.82
C PRO A 762 -40.03 17.39 -2.29
N HIS A 763 -40.70 16.28 -2.61
CA HIS A 763 -41.27 16.04 -3.94
C HIS A 763 -42.80 16.26 -3.93
N GLU A 764 -43.31 17.26 -4.67
CA GLU A 764 -44.73 17.67 -4.61
C GLU A 764 -45.74 16.54 -4.88
N ARG A 765 -45.40 15.56 -5.73
CA ARG A 765 -46.27 14.41 -6.01
C ARG A 765 -46.42 13.44 -4.83
N MET A 766 -45.60 13.52 -3.79
CA MET A 766 -45.61 12.56 -2.67
C MET A 766 -46.68 12.79 -1.58
N LYS A 767 -47.59 13.76 -1.72
CA LYS A 767 -48.73 13.97 -0.79
C LYS A 767 -49.75 12.80 -0.68
N LYS A 768 -49.43 11.59 -1.18
CA LYS A 768 -50.31 10.39 -1.15
C LYS A 768 -49.62 9.04 -0.86
N ALA A 769 -48.31 8.98 -0.61
CA ALA A 769 -47.56 7.71 -0.54
C ALA A 769 -46.67 7.54 0.71
N ALA A 770 -47.16 7.96 1.89
CA ALA A 770 -46.42 7.87 3.16
C ALA A 770 -46.40 6.44 3.75
N SER A 771 -45.77 5.49 3.04
CA SER A 771 -45.73 4.07 3.42
C SER A 771 -44.35 3.43 3.15
N ALA A 772 -43.54 3.29 4.20
CA ALA A 772 -42.37 2.40 4.28
C ALA A 772 -41.26 2.59 3.22
N MET A 773 -40.87 3.85 2.94
CA MET A 773 -39.62 4.16 2.22
C MET A 773 -38.39 4.02 3.14
N LYS A 774 -37.23 3.67 2.57
CA LYS A 774 -35.94 3.68 3.29
C LYS A 774 -35.31 5.09 3.27
N THR A 775 -34.25 5.25 4.06
CA THR A 775 -33.40 6.44 4.07
C THR A 775 -32.48 6.47 2.84
N PRO A 776 -32.44 7.55 2.03
CA PRO A 776 -31.47 7.70 0.93
C PRO A 776 -30.03 7.76 1.45
N ARG A 777 -29.08 7.26 0.66
CA ARG A 777 -27.70 7.02 1.10
C ARG A 777 -26.66 7.57 0.13
N LEU A 778 -25.68 8.31 0.64
CA LEU A 778 -24.52 8.79 -0.10
C LEU A 778 -23.24 8.20 0.51
N VAL A 779 -22.35 7.66 -0.34
CA VAL A 779 -21.01 7.20 0.04
C VAL A 779 -19.98 7.89 -0.86
N VAL A 780 -18.96 8.50 -0.26
CA VAL A 780 -17.89 9.23 -0.96
C VAL A 780 -16.54 8.71 -0.45
N GLN A 781 -15.71 8.15 -1.34
CA GLN A 781 -14.41 7.57 -1.00
C GLN A 781 -13.30 8.14 -1.91
N ASN A 782 -12.14 8.49 -1.34
CA ASN A 782 -10.97 8.98 -2.08
C ASN A 782 -11.25 10.18 -3.03
N CYS A 783 -12.24 11.03 -2.72
CA CYS A 783 -12.66 12.12 -3.60
C CYS A 783 -12.06 13.47 -3.16
N PHE A 784 -11.92 14.40 -4.12
CA PHE A 784 -11.63 15.80 -3.85
C PHE A 784 -12.79 16.67 -4.34
N ILE A 785 -13.37 17.46 -3.44
CA ILE A 785 -14.53 18.32 -3.71
C ILE A 785 -14.13 19.76 -3.42
N ARG A 786 -14.32 20.68 -4.38
CA ARG A 786 -13.85 22.06 -4.26
C ARG A 786 -14.76 23.09 -4.94
N GLY A 787 -14.65 24.35 -4.55
CA GLY A 787 -15.23 25.50 -5.26
C GLY A 787 -16.31 26.28 -4.49
N GLN A 788 -17.20 26.96 -5.22
CA GLN A 788 -18.19 27.86 -4.63
C GLN A 788 -19.54 27.16 -4.40
N GLY A 789 -19.83 26.77 -3.17
CA GLY A 789 -21.09 26.13 -2.77
C GLY A 789 -21.03 25.43 -1.41
N ASP A 790 -22.13 24.80 -1.01
CA ASP A 790 -22.24 23.90 0.15
C ASP A 790 -21.94 22.44 -0.27
N PHE A 791 -21.55 21.56 0.66
CA PHE A 791 -21.43 20.12 0.35
C PHE A 791 -22.80 19.43 0.34
N LEU A 792 -23.57 19.55 1.43
CA LEU A 792 -24.95 19.10 1.50
C LEU A 792 -25.86 20.27 1.87
N TRP A 793 -26.76 20.64 0.96
CA TRP A 793 -27.89 21.55 1.22
C TRP A 793 -29.20 20.75 1.26
N MET A 794 -30.07 21.05 2.23
CA MET A 794 -31.35 20.38 2.38
C MET A 794 -32.45 21.36 2.76
N GLN A 795 -33.59 21.24 2.08
CA GLN A 795 -34.79 22.01 2.39
C GLN A 795 -35.80 21.14 3.14
N ASP A 796 -36.24 21.64 4.29
CA ASP A 796 -37.14 21.02 5.26
C ASP A 796 -36.63 19.67 5.85
N GLY A 797 -37.35 19.14 6.85
CA GLY A 797 -36.85 18.15 7.82
C GLY A 797 -36.71 16.69 7.35
N HIS A 798 -35.97 16.44 6.26
CA HIS A 798 -35.74 15.10 5.71
C HIS A 798 -34.55 14.35 6.35
N THR A 799 -34.44 13.06 6.06
CA THR A 799 -33.46 12.13 6.64
C THR A 799 -32.61 11.48 5.55
N ALA A 800 -31.30 11.42 5.72
CA ALA A 800 -30.36 10.73 4.82
C ALA A 800 -29.23 10.07 5.63
N GLU A 801 -28.47 9.16 5.00
CA GLU A 801 -27.20 8.67 5.53
C GLU A 801 -26.07 9.06 4.57
N VAL A 802 -25.11 9.86 5.04
CA VAL A 802 -23.96 10.31 4.26
C VAL A 802 -22.68 9.79 4.91
N SER A 803 -21.87 9.06 4.16
CA SER A 803 -20.57 8.55 4.60
C SER A 803 -19.47 9.11 3.71
N VAL A 804 -18.50 9.81 4.30
CA VAL A 804 -17.35 10.37 3.59
C VAL A 804 -16.07 9.79 4.19
N GLU A 805 -15.20 9.25 3.34
CA GLU A 805 -14.00 8.52 3.72
C GLU A 805 -12.79 8.98 2.91
N ASN A 806 -11.66 9.22 3.59
CA ASN A 806 -10.35 9.52 2.99
C ASN A 806 -10.43 10.58 1.88
N SER A 807 -11.15 11.67 2.14
CA SER A 807 -11.55 12.67 1.13
C SER A 807 -11.29 14.10 1.61
N LEU A 808 -11.05 15.00 0.65
CA LEU A 808 -10.76 16.42 0.88
C LEU A 808 -11.93 17.30 0.39
N ILE A 809 -12.36 18.26 1.20
CA ILE A 809 -13.50 19.15 0.89
C ILE A 809 -13.07 20.61 1.10
N ALA A 810 -12.94 21.39 0.02
CA ALA A 810 -12.44 22.77 0.02
C ALA A 810 -13.48 23.74 -0.60
N LEU A 811 -14.46 24.17 0.19
CA LEU A 811 -15.68 24.83 -0.27
C LEU A 811 -15.88 26.24 0.31
N SER A 812 -16.54 27.13 -0.43
CA SER A 812 -16.86 28.47 0.08
C SER A 812 -18.04 28.51 1.06
N GLY A 813 -18.84 27.44 1.16
CA GLY A 813 -20.00 27.34 2.04
C GLY A 813 -19.77 26.39 3.22
N SER A 814 -20.85 25.75 3.66
CA SER A 814 -20.88 24.78 4.76
C SER A 814 -20.75 23.33 4.31
N LEU A 815 -20.38 22.43 5.23
CA LEU A 815 -20.45 20.97 4.96
C LEU A 815 -21.92 20.50 4.98
N LEU A 816 -22.71 20.95 5.96
CA LEU A 816 -24.15 20.71 6.03
C LEU A 816 -24.89 22.04 6.22
N HIS A 817 -25.88 22.30 5.37
CA HIS A 817 -26.76 23.46 5.41
C HIS A 817 -28.22 22.99 5.36
N ILE A 818 -29.00 23.22 6.42
CA ILE A 818 -30.43 22.85 6.47
C ILE A 818 -31.28 24.10 6.66
N GLU A 819 -32.31 24.26 5.82
CA GLU A 819 -33.26 25.37 5.88
C GLU A 819 -34.70 24.87 6.02
N SER A 820 -35.42 25.32 7.05
CA SER A 820 -36.79 24.90 7.38
C SER A 820 -37.76 26.09 7.28
N GLY A 821 -38.60 26.10 6.23
CA GLY A 821 -39.44 27.26 5.88
C GLY A 821 -40.83 27.28 6.54
N ASN A 822 -41.42 26.11 6.76
CA ASN A 822 -42.69 25.92 7.46
C ASN A 822 -42.62 24.66 8.34
N PRO A 823 -43.36 24.60 9.47
CA PRO A 823 -43.54 23.33 10.17
C PRO A 823 -44.30 22.34 9.26
N PRO A 824 -43.86 21.07 9.14
CA PRO A 824 -44.50 20.11 8.25
C PRO A 824 -45.88 19.69 8.77
N GLU A 825 -46.84 19.49 7.86
CA GLU A 825 -48.24 19.10 8.18
C GLU A 825 -48.34 17.71 8.85
N THR A 826 -47.29 16.90 8.74
CA THR A 826 -47.09 15.62 9.42
C THR A 826 -45.78 15.65 10.21
N PRO A 827 -45.70 15.02 11.41
CA PRO A 827 -44.46 14.97 12.16
C PRO A 827 -43.34 14.31 11.35
N ALA A 828 -42.14 14.91 11.37
CA ALA A 828 -40.97 14.40 10.67
C ALA A 828 -40.62 12.97 11.10
N THR A 829 -40.00 12.20 10.20
CA THR A 829 -39.55 10.83 10.45
C THR A 829 -38.61 10.77 11.65
N THR A 830 -38.73 9.71 12.47
CA THR A 830 -38.01 9.56 13.73
C THR A 830 -36.53 9.18 13.58
N ALA A 831 -36.07 8.88 12.36
CA ALA A 831 -34.66 8.63 12.07
C ALA A 831 -33.86 9.96 12.03
N PRO A 832 -32.57 9.97 12.40
CA PRO A 832 -31.70 11.11 12.18
C PRO A 832 -31.18 11.17 10.73
N LEU A 833 -30.80 12.37 10.29
CA LEU A 833 -29.78 12.58 9.27
C LEU A 833 -28.42 12.19 9.86
N THR A 834 -27.76 11.17 9.32
CA THR A 834 -26.46 10.69 9.83
C THR A 834 -25.33 11.11 8.90
N LEU A 835 -24.33 11.80 9.43
CA LEU A 835 -23.05 12.11 8.77
C LEU A 835 -21.94 11.26 9.39
N ARG A 836 -21.39 10.30 8.65
CA ARG A 836 -20.14 9.59 9.00
C ARG A 836 -18.97 10.21 8.27
N LEU A 837 -17.92 10.56 9.00
CA LEU A 837 -16.71 11.17 8.45
C LEU A 837 -15.50 10.36 8.95
N HIS A 838 -14.76 9.71 8.06
CA HIS A 838 -13.52 9.00 8.40
C HIS A 838 -12.34 9.54 7.59
N ARG A 839 -11.27 10.00 8.25
CA ARG A 839 -10.09 10.60 7.59
C ARG A 839 -10.46 11.73 6.60
N VAL A 840 -11.43 12.57 6.96
CA VAL A 840 -11.89 13.69 6.13
C VAL A 840 -11.15 14.96 6.53
N THR A 841 -10.66 15.71 5.55
CA THR A 841 -10.15 17.07 5.76
C THR A 841 -11.10 18.09 5.13
N THR A 842 -11.50 19.12 5.88
CA THR A 842 -12.37 20.18 5.37
C THR A 842 -11.74 21.56 5.51
N TYR A 843 -11.81 22.37 4.46
CA TYR A 843 -11.50 23.80 4.45
C TYR A 843 -12.73 24.57 3.96
N LEU A 844 -13.42 25.29 4.86
CA LEU A 844 -14.79 25.78 4.63
C LEU A 844 -14.93 27.30 4.80
N GLY A 845 -15.63 27.95 3.88
CA GLY A 845 -15.90 29.40 3.93
C GLY A 845 -17.02 29.83 4.87
N GLU A 846 -17.86 28.89 5.32
CA GLU A 846 -18.84 29.09 6.40
C GLU A 846 -18.69 27.99 7.50
N ASN A 847 -19.73 27.78 8.32
CA ASN A 847 -19.74 26.80 9.41
C ASN A 847 -19.60 25.36 8.91
N LEU A 848 -19.20 24.41 9.76
CA LEU A 848 -19.25 22.99 9.41
C LEU A 848 -20.71 22.52 9.28
N ILE A 849 -21.54 22.83 10.28
CA ILE A 849 -22.99 22.56 10.27
C ILE A 849 -23.75 23.86 10.50
N ARG A 850 -24.67 24.19 9.58
CA ARG A 850 -25.54 25.37 9.64
C ARG A 850 -27.01 24.95 9.57
N LEU A 851 -27.77 25.33 10.59
CA LEU A 851 -29.19 25.01 10.75
C LEU A 851 -30.01 26.30 10.81
N HIS A 852 -30.98 26.47 9.93
CA HIS A 852 -31.79 27.68 9.82
C HIS A 852 -33.30 27.37 9.90
N ALA A 853 -33.98 27.87 10.93
CA ALA A 853 -35.40 27.67 11.15
C ALA A 853 -36.17 28.99 11.07
N ALA A 854 -36.90 29.22 9.98
CA ALA A 854 -37.56 30.50 9.70
C ALA A 854 -38.78 30.80 10.60
N LYS A 855 -39.34 29.78 11.28
CA LYS A 855 -40.55 29.90 12.11
C LYS A 855 -40.54 29.05 13.38
N ASP A 856 -40.07 27.81 13.29
CA ASP A 856 -40.10 26.85 14.39
C ASP A 856 -38.96 25.82 14.24
N ILE A 857 -38.18 25.61 15.30
CA ILE A 857 -37.09 24.62 15.35
C ILE A 857 -37.62 23.19 15.19
N LYS A 858 -38.91 22.94 15.48
CA LYS A 858 -39.56 21.62 15.32
C LYS A 858 -39.42 21.08 13.88
N GLY A 859 -39.36 21.94 12.86
CA GLY A 859 -39.22 21.57 11.44
C GLY A 859 -37.82 21.10 11.00
N LEU A 860 -36.76 21.36 11.76
CA LEU A 860 -35.42 20.81 11.49
C LEU A 860 -35.39 19.29 11.79
N PRO A 861 -34.61 18.47 11.07
CA PRO A 861 -34.45 17.05 11.40
C PRO A 861 -33.54 16.88 12.63
N LYS A 862 -33.43 15.65 13.16
CA LYS A 862 -32.34 15.30 14.07
C LYS A 862 -31.08 15.06 13.25
N VAL A 863 -29.97 15.71 13.57
CA VAL A 863 -28.66 15.52 12.90
C VAL A 863 -27.75 14.73 13.84
N ARG A 864 -27.10 13.70 13.31
CA ARG A 864 -26.04 12.95 13.98
C ARG A 864 -24.74 13.13 13.20
N CYS A 865 -23.67 13.48 13.90
CA CYS A 865 -22.31 13.54 13.35
C CYS A 865 -21.44 12.48 14.02
N GLU A 866 -20.81 11.61 13.22
CA GLU A 866 -19.91 10.53 13.63
C GLU A 866 -18.49 10.76 13.02
N PRO A 867 -17.68 11.72 13.53
CA PRO A 867 -16.36 12.03 12.99
C PRO A 867 -15.24 11.18 13.60
N THR A 868 -14.33 10.68 12.76
CA THR A 868 -13.19 9.83 13.13
C THR A 868 -11.92 10.19 12.36
N ASP A 869 -10.84 10.52 13.07
CA ASP A 869 -9.53 10.92 12.51
C ASP A 869 -9.61 12.06 11.48
N CYS A 870 -10.52 13.03 11.67
CA CYS A 870 -10.78 14.13 10.75
C CYS A 870 -10.08 15.45 11.13
N LEU A 871 -9.86 16.33 10.15
CA LEU A 871 -9.30 17.67 10.32
C LEU A 871 -10.29 18.73 9.81
N PHE A 872 -10.75 19.60 10.70
CA PHE A 872 -11.72 20.66 10.37
C PHE A 872 -11.10 22.05 10.50
N LEU A 873 -11.12 22.82 9.41
CA LEU A 873 -10.58 24.18 9.32
C LEU A 873 -11.60 25.12 8.65
N PRO A 874 -11.91 26.29 9.22
CA PRO A 874 -12.58 27.38 8.54
C PRO A 874 -11.56 28.25 7.78
N ALA A 875 -11.99 28.84 6.66
CA ALA A 875 -11.23 29.82 5.89
C ALA A 875 -11.31 31.23 6.50
N ARG A 876 -12.34 31.49 7.33
CA ARG A 876 -12.53 32.74 8.09
C ARG A 876 -12.20 32.51 9.57
N THR A 877 -11.67 33.54 10.22
CA THR A 877 -11.32 33.52 11.66
C THR A 877 -12.48 33.92 12.58
N ASP A 878 -13.69 34.15 12.05
CA ASP A 878 -14.90 34.49 12.82
C ASP A 878 -15.92 33.34 12.91
N CYS A 879 -15.77 32.28 12.13
CA CYS A 879 -16.74 31.17 12.06
C CYS A 879 -16.80 30.27 13.31
N SER A 880 -18.02 29.87 13.65
CA SER A 880 -18.34 28.81 14.62
C SER A 880 -18.39 27.43 13.95
N LEU A 881 -18.14 26.34 14.69
CA LEU A 881 -18.20 24.97 14.15
C LEU A 881 -19.65 24.59 13.78
N VAL A 882 -20.60 24.85 14.69
CA VAL A 882 -22.04 24.65 14.47
C VAL A 882 -22.79 25.96 14.69
N ARG A 883 -23.70 26.30 13.78
CA ARG A 883 -24.56 27.50 13.86
C ARG A 883 -26.04 27.14 13.78
N LEU A 884 -26.86 27.73 14.65
CA LEU A 884 -28.32 27.59 14.69
C LEU A 884 -29.01 28.97 14.69
N ASP A 885 -29.71 29.29 13.60
CA ASP A 885 -30.55 30.48 13.45
C ASP A 885 -32.03 30.11 13.70
N GLY A 886 -32.77 30.82 14.57
CA GLY A 886 -34.23 30.61 14.73
C GLY A 886 -34.91 31.32 15.91
N PRO A 887 -36.26 31.43 15.93
CA PRO A 887 -36.98 32.26 16.91
C PRO A 887 -37.15 31.63 18.30
N GLU A 888 -37.52 30.35 18.42
CA GLU A 888 -37.64 29.64 19.72
C GLU A 888 -36.31 28.98 20.12
N ALA A 889 -35.24 29.77 20.22
CA ALA A 889 -33.87 29.32 20.46
C ALA A 889 -33.58 28.85 21.91
N GLU A 890 -34.46 28.04 22.52
CA GLU A 890 -34.22 27.48 23.86
C GLU A 890 -33.14 26.39 23.90
N GLU A 891 -32.33 26.39 24.96
CA GLU A 891 -31.19 25.48 25.19
C GLU A 891 -31.57 23.98 25.16
N LYS A 892 -32.82 23.63 25.49
CA LYS A 892 -33.32 22.25 25.36
C LYS A 892 -33.48 21.79 23.91
N GLY A 893 -33.86 22.70 23.01
CA GLY A 893 -34.22 22.36 21.63
C GLY A 893 -33.05 21.81 20.82
N LEU A 894 -31.82 22.27 21.10
CA LEU A 894 -30.62 21.82 20.40
C LEU A 894 -30.25 20.37 20.72
N ARG A 895 -30.29 19.96 22.00
CA ARG A 895 -29.98 18.56 22.39
C ARG A 895 -30.93 17.54 21.78
N ASP A 896 -32.15 17.97 21.47
CA ASP A 896 -33.13 17.16 20.75
C ASP A 896 -32.89 17.11 19.24
N LYS A 897 -32.03 17.97 18.68
CA LYS A 897 -31.81 18.12 17.22
C LYS A 897 -30.38 17.84 16.75
N LEU A 898 -29.38 17.76 17.63
CA LEU A 898 -27.99 17.44 17.28
C LEU A 898 -27.37 16.44 18.27
N SER A 899 -26.72 15.38 17.75
CA SER A 899 -25.87 14.47 18.53
C SER A 899 -24.48 14.30 17.89
N TRP A 900 -23.43 14.27 18.72
CA TRP A 900 -22.04 14.24 18.28
C TRP A 900 -21.29 13.02 18.86
N GLU A 901 -21.04 12.02 18.02
CA GLU A 901 -20.51 10.69 18.35
C GLU A 901 -19.10 10.52 17.74
N SER A 902 -18.14 11.27 18.27
CA SER A 902 -16.74 11.28 17.86
C SER A 902 -15.97 10.00 18.23
N SER A 903 -15.09 9.53 17.35
CA SER A 903 -14.05 8.53 17.68
C SER A 903 -12.67 8.93 17.11
N GLY A 904 -11.61 8.18 17.41
CA GLY A 904 -10.26 8.45 16.92
C GLY A 904 -9.68 9.80 17.38
N ARG A 905 -8.84 10.43 16.53
CA ARG A 905 -8.15 11.70 16.78
C ARG A 905 -8.64 12.81 15.85
N ASN A 906 -9.75 13.44 16.19
CA ASN A 906 -10.23 14.62 15.45
C ASN A 906 -9.44 15.88 15.85
N ALA A 907 -9.18 16.76 14.89
CA ALA A 907 -8.50 18.04 15.09
C ALA A 907 -9.34 19.21 14.54
N TYR A 908 -9.37 20.31 15.29
CA TYR A 908 -10.13 21.51 14.96
C TYR A 908 -9.20 22.73 15.07
N GLY A 909 -9.19 23.60 14.05
CA GLY A 909 -8.43 24.86 14.05
C GLY A 909 -9.30 26.07 13.78
N ASN A 910 -8.85 27.26 14.18
CA ASN A 910 -9.39 28.59 13.84
C ASN A 910 -10.90 28.90 14.07
N PHE A 911 -11.71 28.00 14.62
CA PHE A 911 -13.09 28.30 15.00
C PHE A 911 -13.18 29.22 16.23
N THR A 912 -14.10 30.18 16.23
CA THR A 912 -14.35 31.10 17.37
C THR A 912 -15.14 30.46 18.51
N ALA A 913 -16.07 29.58 18.17
CA ALA A 913 -16.91 28.84 19.09
C ALA A 913 -17.28 27.47 18.50
N LEU A 914 -17.51 26.47 19.34
CA LEU A 914 -18.02 25.17 18.89
C LEU A 914 -19.53 25.23 18.55
N LEU A 915 -20.25 26.19 19.12
CA LEU A 915 -21.67 26.42 18.92
C LEU A 915 -21.99 27.91 18.95
N GLU A 916 -22.80 28.36 18.00
CA GLU A 916 -23.37 29.71 17.92
C GLU A 916 -24.89 29.63 17.69
N GLN A 917 -25.66 30.49 18.36
CA GLN A 917 -27.12 30.47 18.32
C GLN A 917 -27.67 31.89 18.23
N GLN A 918 -28.47 32.20 17.20
CA GLN A 918 -28.99 33.55 16.96
C GLN A 918 -30.53 33.58 16.90
N ALA A 919 -31.13 34.41 17.75
CA ALA A 919 -32.56 34.68 17.75
C ALA A 919 -32.91 35.83 16.78
N VAL A 920 -33.94 35.62 15.94
CA VAL A 920 -34.23 36.46 14.76
C VAL A 920 -34.51 37.93 15.12
N ASP A 921 -35.23 38.20 16.22
CA ASP A 921 -35.61 39.56 16.62
C ASP A 921 -34.54 40.29 17.48
N SER A 922 -33.40 39.65 17.77
CA SER A 922 -32.41 40.14 18.76
C SER A 922 -31.30 41.00 18.16
N LEU A 923 -31.64 42.16 17.59
CA LEU A 923 -30.68 43.12 17.00
C LEU A 923 -29.70 43.79 18.00
N MET A 924 -29.70 43.42 19.29
CA MET A 924 -28.88 44.10 20.31
C MET A 924 -28.43 43.25 21.52
N ASN A 925 -28.43 41.92 21.44
CA ASN A 925 -27.83 41.05 22.48
C ASN A 925 -27.23 39.78 21.86
N TRP A 926 -25.99 39.45 22.25
CA TRP A 926 -25.24 38.32 21.69
C TRP A 926 -25.02 37.23 22.75
N PRO A 927 -25.72 36.07 22.68
CA PRO A 927 -25.53 34.97 23.63
C PRO A 927 -24.32 34.09 23.22
N THR A 928 -23.10 34.55 23.52
CA THR A 928 -21.87 33.81 23.20
C THR A 928 -21.70 32.58 24.10
N MET A 929 -22.02 31.40 23.59
CA MET A 929 -21.83 30.09 24.26
C MET A 929 -20.36 29.64 24.22
N SER A 930 -19.48 30.33 24.94
CA SER A 930 -18.01 30.22 24.78
C SER A 930 -17.32 29.02 25.47
N ASN A 931 -18.04 28.12 26.14
CA ASN A 931 -17.41 27.10 27.01
C ASN A 931 -17.25 25.72 26.34
N GLN A 932 -15.99 25.36 26.07
CA GLN A 932 -15.56 24.00 25.69
C GLN A 932 -16.07 22.93 26.69
N GLU A 933 -16.09 23.25 27.99
CA GLU A 933 -16.64 22.38 29.04
C GLU A 933 -18.15 22.10 28.90
N LYS A 934 -18.92 23.01 28.28
CA LYS A 934 -20.35 22.77 27.99
C LYS A 934 -20.49 21.80 26.82
N TRP A 935 -19.73 21.99 25.73
CA TRP A 935 -19.75 21.07 24.59
C TRP A 935 -19.49 19.61 25.02
N GLN A 936 -18.44 19.41 25.81
CA GLN A 936 -18.04 18.10 26.37
C GLN A 936 -18.99 17.52 27.44
N ARG A 937 -19.97 18.30 27.92
CA ARG A 937 -20.94 17.88 28.95
C ARG A 937 -22.37 17.77 28.40
N GLU A 938 -22.66 18.41 27.28
CA GLU A 938 -24.03 18.66 26.81
C GLU A 938 -24.29 18.29 25.34
N VAL A 939 -23.25 18.08 24.51
CA VAL A 939 -23.38 17.80 23.06
C VAL A 939 -22.54 16.60 22.62
N SER A 940 -21.30 16.47 23.08
CA SER A 940 -20.41 15.34 22.77
C SER A 940 -20.09 14.48 24.00
N GLY A 941 -19.69 13.23 23.76
CA GLY A 941 -19.14 12.32 24.78
C GLY A 941 -17.63 12.45 25.00
N GLU A 942 -17.01 13.54 24.53
CA GLU A 942 -15.56 13.70 24.45
C GLU A 942 -14.92 13.98 25.81
N THR A 943 -14.10 13.05 26.31
CA THR A 943 -13.37 13.19 27.59
C THR A 943 -11.90 13.61 27.45
N ASN A 944 -11.38 13.80 26.22
CA ASN A 944 -9.95 13.90 25.98
C ASN A 944 -9.55 15.15 25.16
N SER A 945 -9.15 16.21 25.86
CA SER A 945 -8.84 17.53 25.28
C SER A 945 -7.37 17.70 24.92
N LYS A 946 -7.00 17.29 23.70
CA LYS A 946 -5.74 17.70 23.04
C LYS A 946 -6.02 18.16 21.61
N TYR A 947 -5.09 18.96 21.07
CA TYR A 947 -5.15 19.57 19.73
C TYR A 947 -6.22 20.68 19.57
N ASN A 948 -6.16 21.69 20.45
CA ASN A 948 -6.40 23.06 20.01
C ASN A 948 -5.31 23.39 18.98
N VAL A 949 -5.62 23.35 17.68
CA VAL A 949 -4.70 23.80 16.64
C VAL A 949 -4.78 25.33 16.56
N LYS A 950 -3.90 25.99 17.33
CA LYS A 950 -3.41 27.29 16.91
C LYS A 950 -2.42 27.07 15.77
N LEU A 951 -2.71 27.70 14.64
CA LEU A 951 -1.69 28.15 13.69
C LEU A 951 -0.92 29.34 14.30
#